data_AF-A0A8C0GDS7-F1
#
_entry.id   AF-A0A8C0GDS7-F1
#
_cell.length_a   1.000
_cell.length_b   1.000
_cell.length_c   1.000
_cell.angle_alpha   90.00
_cell.angle_beta   90.00
_cell.angle_gamma   90.00
#
_symmetry.space_group_name_H-M   'P 1'
#
loop_
_entity.id
_entity.type
_entity.pdbx_description
1 polymer ?
#
loop_
_entity_poly.entity_id
_entity_poly.type
_entity_poly.pdbx_seq_one_letter_code
_entity_poly.pdbx_strand_id
1 'polypeptide(L)'
;QLKKNQDSGHEVICPLGYFPCGNITKCLPQLLHCNGVDDCGNQADEDNCGDNNGWSQQFDKYFAKYNEKTSSHAFEVKTSECLVDSVPAECLCRGLELDCEGVNLRAIPSQNKQLLDLNSIEYQLCRPSHNYSLIIINNKIRAVSEHAFKGLYNLTKLYLSHNKITLLKPGVFEDLHKLEWLIIENNKINQISPLTFHGLNSLILLVLMNNSLARLPDKPLCQYMPRLHWLDFEGNHIHNLRNVTFISCSTLTVLVMRRNKISSLNENSFSSLQKLDELDLASNKIESLPPYLFKDLKELSQLNLSYNPIQKIQVNQFDYLLKLKSLSLEGIEITNIQRRMFKPLRNLSHIYFKKFQYCGYAPHVRSCKPNTDGISSFENLLASTVQRVFVWVVSAVTCFGNIFVICMRPYIRSENKLHAMSIMSLCCADCLMGIYLFVIGAFDVKYRGEYNKHAQLWMDSIHCQLVGSLAILSTEVSVLLLTYLTLEKYICIVYPFRCLKPGKCRTISILILIWVIGFVVAFIPLSHKEFFRNYYGTNGVCFPLHSEQAESAGGQIYSIIIFLGVNLAAFIIIVFSYGSMFYSVHQTAITAAEIRNHIKKEMTLAKRFFFIVFTDALCWIPIFILKLLSLLEVEIPGTITSWVVIFILPINSALNPLLYTLTTRPFKEMIHQVWYNYKQERSIGSKSSQKTYGPSFIWVEMWPMQEITPELTNPAIYTDSSETSVSTHSTRLNSYR
;
A
#
# COMPACT_ATOMS: atom_id res chain seq x y z
N GLN A 1 -52.32 29.74 15.19
CA GLN A 1 -51.35 28.99 16.02
C GLN A 1 -50.40 28.26 15.08
N LEU A 2 -49.13 28.71 15.03
CA LEU A 2 -47.90 27.95 14.77
C LEU A 2 -46.81 29.01 14.52
N LYS A 3 -46.17 29.39 15.61
CA LYS A 3 -45.02 30.30 15.65
C LYS A 3 -43.88 29.67 14.85
N LYS A 4 -43.32 30.44 13.92
CA LYS A 4 -41.92 30.30 13.49
C LYS A 4 -41.05 30.38 14.73
N ASN A 5 -40.48 29.27 15.17
CA ASN A 5 -39.30 29.28 16.02
C ASN A 5 -38.11 29.59 15.11
N GLN A 6 -37.64 30.84 15.17
CA GLN A 6 -36.25 31.16 14.91
C GLN A 6 -35.43 30.42 15.96
N ASP A 7 -34.86 29.27 15.59
CA ASP A 7 -33.72 28.74 16.33
C ASP A 7 -32.52 29.63 16.00
N SER A 8 -32.16 30.47 16.96
CA SER A 8 -30.90 31.18 17.02
C SER A 8 -29.78 30.15 17.18
N GLY A 9 -29.31 29.59 16.07
CA GLY A 9 -28.11 28.76 16.04
C GLY A 9 -26.93 29.56 16.57
N HIS A 10 -26.49 29.27 17.79
CA HIS A 10 -25.13 29.60 18.18
C HIS A 10 -24.22 28.80 17.24
N GLU A 11 -23.53 29.46 16.31
CA GLU A 11 -22.43 28.83 15.59
C GLU A 11 -21.43 28.33 16.65
N VAL A 12 -21.38 27.01 16.85
CA VAL A 12 -20.44 26.38 17.77
C VAL A 12 -19.06 26.56 17.16
N ILE A 13 -18.28 27.51 17.69
CA ILE A 13 -16.91 27.77 17.24
C ILE A 13 -16.02 26.68 17.80
N CYS A 14 -15.73 25.67 16.99
CA CYS A 14 -14.78 24.62 17.34
C CYS A 14 -13.33 25.08 17.12
N PRO A 15 -12.36 24.58 17.91
CA PRO A 15 -10.94 24.83 17.69
C PRO A 15 -10.48 24.26 16.34
N LEU A 16 -9.39 24.80 15.79
CA LEU A 16 -8.85 24.40 14.49
C LEU A 16 -8.53 22.89 14.46
N GLY A 17 -9.05 22.17 13.48
CA GLY A 17 -8.98 20.70 13.45
C GLY A 17 -10.19 19.98 14.04
N TYR A 18 -11.16 20.72 14.59
CA TYR A 18 -12.40 20.17 15.14
C TYR A 18 -13.62 20.77 14.44
N PHE A 19 -14.65 19.94 14.26
CA PHE A 19 -15.89 20.28 13.59
C PHE A 19 -17.09 19.93 14.47
N PRO A 20 -18.15 20.76 14.46
CA PRO A 20 -19.32 20.54 15.31
C PRO A 20 -20.14 19.32 14.86
N CYS A 21 -20.71 18.61 15.83
CA CYS A 21 -21.70 17.54 15.64
C CYS A 21 -23.09 18.10 15.29
N GLY A 22 -23.20 18.76 14.14
CA GLY A 22 -24.42 19.46 13.76
C GLY A 22 -24.76 20.59 14.75
N ASN A 23 -25.98 20.58 15.29
CA ASN A 23 -26.45 21.60 16.23
C ASN A 23 -26.06 21.35 17.69
N ILE A 24 -25.26 20.32 17.99
CA ILE A 24 -24.80 20.01 19.34
C ILE A 24 -23.52 20.82 19.62
N THR A 25 -23.33 21.29 20.85
CA THR A 25 -22.08 21.96 21.31
C THR A 25 -20.85 21.03 21.37
N LYS A 26 -20.95 19.82 20.82
CA LYS A 26 -19.89 18.81 20.79
C LYS A 26 -19.06 19.00 19.53
N CYS A 27 -17.75 19.19 19.71
CA CYS A 27 -16.80 19.29 18.62
C CYS A 27 -16.03 17.96 18.52
N LEU A 28 -15.99 17.36 17.33
CA LEU A 28 -15.17 16.19 17.06
C LEU A 28 -13.96 16.56 16.21
N PRO A 29 -12.80 15.93 16.42
CA PRO A 29 -11.64 16.11 15.56
C PRO A 29 -11.94 15.65 14.13
N GLN A 30 -11.25 16.26 13.16
CA GLN A 30 -11.33 15.98 11.71
C GLN A 30 -11.35 14.48 11.37
N LEU A 31 -10.61 13.67 12.12
CA LEU A 31 -10.43 12.24 11.86
C LEU A 31 -11.66 11.37 12.20
N LEU A 32 -12.56 11.87 13.07
CA LEU A 32 -13.80 11.16 13.44
C LEU A 32 -14.97 11.56 12.54
N HIS A 33 -14.77 12.46 11.58
CA HIS A 33 -15.76 12.73 10.55
C HIS A 33 -15.56 11.76 9.40
N CYS A 34 -16.63 11.17 8.91
CA CYS A 34 -16.62 10.30 7.73
C CYS A 34 -15.71 9.07 7.88
N ASN A 35 -15.78 8.46 9.07
CA ASN A 35 -15.07 7.25 9.45
C ASN A 35 -15.98 5.99 9.45
N GLY A 36 -17.29 6.16 9.21
CA GLY A 36 -18.29 5.09 9.21
C GLY A 36 -18.83 4.71 10.60
N VAL A 37 -18.54 5.51 11.63
CA VAL A 37 -18.94 5.30 13.03
C VAL A 37 -19.66 6.55 13.52
N ASP A 38 -20.79 6.38 14.21
CA ASP A 38 -21.52 7.50 14.82
C ASP A 38 -20.88 7.89 16.16
N ASP A 39 -19.90 8.79 16.10
CA ASP A 39 -19.21 9.37 17.24
C ASP A 39 -19.97 10.57 17.82
N CYS A 40 -20.86 11.21 17.04
CA CYS A 40 -21.72 12.30 17.52
C CYS A 40 -22.92 11.81 18.34
N GLY A 41 -23.40 10.58 18.12
CA GLY A 41 -24.62 10.00 18.69
C GLY A 41 -25.91 10.42 17.96
N ASN A 42 -25.79 11.17 16.87
CA ASN A 42 -26.87 11.64 16.01
C ASN A 42 -26.54 11.50 14.51
N GLN A 43 -25.47 10.76 14.17
CA GLN A 43 -24.95 10.53 12.82
C GLN A 43 -24.51 11.80 12.06
N ALA A 44 -24.46 12.96 12.71
CA ALA A 44 -24.14 14.22 12.05
C ALA A 44 -22.69 14.28 11.52
N ASP A 45 -21.78 13.53 12.13
CA ASP A 45 -20.41 13.31 11.69
C ASP A 45 -20.30 12.47 10.41
N GLU A 46 -21.24 11.56 10.19
CA GLU A 46 -21.33 10.71 8.99
C GLU A 46 -22.22 11.32 7.89
N ASP A 47 -22.91 12.41 8.20
CA ASP A 47 -23.70 13.17 7.24
C ASP A 47 -22.82 13.99 6.28
N ASN A 48 -23.13 13.90 4.99
CA ASN A 48 -22.44 14.58 3.88
C ASN A 48 -20.97 14.16 3.71
N CYS A 49 -20.66 12.89 3.97
CA CYS A 49 -19.33 12.31 3.79
C CYS A 49 -18.99 11.89 2.35
N GLY A 50 -20.00 11.77 1.50
CA GLY A 50 -19.79 11.65 0.06
C GLY A 50 -19.34 12.99 -0.50
N ASP A 51 -18.27 12.98 -1.28
CA ASP A 51 -17.95 14.12 -2.14
C ASP A 51 -18.90 14.12 -3.34
N ASN A 52 -20.13 14.52 -3.05
CA ASN A 52 -21.16 14.79 -4.04
C ASN A 52 -21.06 16.24 -4.54
N ASN A 53 -19.95 16.94 -4.24
CA ASN A 53 -19.66 18.22 -4.88
C ASN A 53 -19.32 17.92 -6.35
N GLY A 54 -19.82 18.74 -7.27
CA GLY A 54 -19.68 18.53 -8.71
C GLY A 54 -20.97 18.15 -9.42
N TRP A 55 -20.81 17.50 -10.57
CA TRP A 55 -21.86 17.19 -11.53
C TRP A 55 -23.03 16.42 -10.94
N SER A 56 -22.85 15.47 -10.03
CA SER A 56 -24.00 14.75 -9.48
C SER A 56 -25.01 15.71 -8.84
N GLN A 57 -24.53 16.68 -8.07
CA GLN A 57 -25.38 17.71 -7.47
C GLN A 57 -25.80 18.80 -8.47
N GLN A 58 -24.95 19.18 -9.43
CA GLN A 58 -25.26 20.23 -10.41
C GLN A 58 -26.22 19.73 -11.50
N PHE A 59 -26.08 18.49 -11.92
CA PHE A 59 -26.99 17.76 -12.80
C PHE A 59 -28.37 17.72 -12.16
N ASP A 60 -28.47 17.24 -10.91
CA ASP A 60 -29.75 17.20 -10.21
C ASP A 60 -30.33 18.59 -9.98
N LYS A 61 -29.55 19.60 -9.59
CA LYS A 61 -30.08 20.98 -9.38
C LYS A 61 -30.50 21.67 -10.67
N TYR A 62 -29.71 21.55 -11.73
CA TYR A 62 -29.98 22.21 -12.99
C TYR A 62 -31.10 21.49 -13.74
N PHE A 63 -31.06 20.16 -13.78
CA PHE A 63 -32.03 19.35 -14.52
C PHE A 63 -33.29 18.98 -13.71
N ALA A 64 -33.28 18.91 -12.38
CA ALA A 64 -34.54 18.83 -11.61
C ALA A 64 -35.32 20.15 -11.69
N LYS A 65 -34.64 21.30 -11.68
CA LYS A 65 -35.29 22.62 -11.86
C LYS A 65 -35.73 22.88 -13.31
N TYR A 66 -35.00 22.33 -14.28
CA TYR A 66 -35.43 22.28 -15.68
C TYR A 66 -36.67 21.39 -15.82
N ASN A 67 -36.62 20.15 -15.29
CA ASN A 67 -37.73 19.22 -15.28
C ASN A 67 -38.95 19.73 -14.49
N GLU A 68 -38.78 20.46 -13.38
CA GLU A 68 -39.87 21.11 -12.64
C GLU A 68 -40.54 22.23 -13.44
N LYS A 69 -39.77 22.99 -14.24
CA LYS A 69 -40.31 24.00 -15.15
C LYS A 69 -41.05 23.41 -16.35
N THR A 70 -40.68 22.21 -16.80
CA THR A 70 -41.44 21.43 -17.79
C THR A 70 -42.55 20.57 -17.15
N SER A 71 -42.48 20.31 -15.84
CA SER A 71 -43.41 19.46 -15.06
C SER A 71 -44.72 20.14 -14.69
N SER A 72 -44.95 21.42 -15.00
CA SER A 72 -46.31 21.97 -14.94
C SER A 72 -47.25 21.34 -15.98
N HIS A 73 -46.74 20.46 -16.85
CA HIS A 73 -47.51 19.57 -17.73
C HIS A 73 -47.07 18.10 -17.66
N ALA A 74 -46.70 17.59 -16.48
CA ALA A 74 -46.46 16.15 -16.29
C ALA A 74 -47.77 15.36 -16.15
N PHE A 75 -48.50 15.21 -17.25
CA PHE A 75 -49.38 14.07 -17.49
C PHE A 75 -49.24 13.63 -18.95
N GLU A 76 -48.00 13.32 -19.36
CA GLU A 76 -47.79 12.56 -20.59
C GLU A 76 -47.86 11.08 -20.26
N VAL A 77 -49.07 10.56 -20.42
CA VAL A 77 -49.31 9.16 -20.78
C VAL A 77 -48.21 8.77 -21.78
N LYS A 78 -47.39 7.77 -21.44
CA LYS A 78 -46.54 7.08 -22.43
C LYS A 78 -47.46 6.52 -23.51
N THR A 79 -47.74 7.30 -24.54
CA THR A 79 -48.42 6.80 -25.72
C THR A 79 -47.44 5.85 -26.41
N SER A 80 -47.80 4.57 -26.47
CA SER A 80 -47.11 3.55 -27.24
C SER A 80 -47.26 3.74 -28.74
N GLU A 81 -48.06 4.73 -29.17
CA GLU A 81 -48.25 5.10 -30.56
C GLU A 81 -47.12 6.04 -31.02
N CYS A 82 -46.57 5.72 -32.18
CA CYS A 82 -45.53 6.53 -32.82
C CYS A 82 -46.18 7.76 -33.45
N LEU A 83 -45.73 8.95 -33.06
CA LEU A 83 -46.21 10.24 -33.60
C LEU A 83 -45.29 10.74 -34.74
N VAL A 84 -44.45 9.86 -35.30
CA VAL A 84 -43.50 10.14 -36.38
C VAL A 84 -43.95 9.40 -37.64
N ASP A 85 -44.16 10.12 -38.74
CA ASP A 85 -44.82 9.63 -39.97
C ASP A 85 -44.10 8.46 -40.66
N SER A 86 -42.77 8.36 -40.53
CA SER A 86 -42.00 7.27 -41.13
C SER A 86 -40.76 6.94 -40.30
N VAL A 87 -40.64 5.68 -39.89
CA VAL A 87 -39.56 5.14 -39.04
C VAL A 87 -38.93 3.95 -39.76
N PRO A 88 -37.58 3.81 -39.78
CA PRO A 88 -36.96 2.58 -40.27
C PRO A 88 -37.55 1.38 -39.54
N ALA A 89 -37.93 0.31 -40.27
CA ALA A 89 -38.61 -0.86 -39.71
C ALA A 89 -37.83 -1.55 -38.56
N GLU A 90 -36.55 -1.25 -38.45
CA GLU A 90 -35.61 -1.80 -37.51
C GLU A 90 -35.42 -0.93 -36.25
N CYS A 91 -36.01 0.27 -36.21
CA CYS A 91 -35.96 1.20 -35.08
C CYS A 91 -37.31 1.24 -34.33
N LEU A 92 -37.24 1.50 -33.03
CA LEU A 92 -38.37 1.54 -32.11
C LEU A 92 -38.79 3.00 -31.89
N CYS A 93 -40.07 3.29 -32.06
CA CYS A 93 -40.62 4.64 -31.88
C CYS A 93 -41.59 4.66 -30.70
N ARG A 94 -41.44 5.63 -29.80
CA ARG A 94 -42.32 5.83 -28.63
C ARG A 94 -42.68 7.31 -28.54
N GLY A 95 -43.89 7.68 -28.95
CA GLY A 95 -44.27 9.08 -29.06
C GLY A 95 -43.37 9.83 -30.05
N LEU A 96 -42.45 10.66 -29.53
CA LEU A 96 -41.52 11.52 -30.27
C LEU A 96 -40.04 11.19 -30.00
N GLU A 97 -39.80 10.04 -29.37
CA GLU A 97 -38.49 9.45 -29.17
C GLU A 97 -38.29 8.32 -30.18
N LEU A 98 -37.23 8.44 -30.98
CA LEU A 98 -36.82 7.45 -31.97
C LEU A 98 -35.57 6.73 -31.50
N ASP A 99 -35.68 5.43 -31.23
CA ASP A 99 -34.62 4.59 -30.68
C ASP A 99 -34.17 3.51 -31.68
N CYS A 100 -32.93 3.63 -32.13
CA CYS A 100 -32.28 2.73 -33.08
C CYS A 100 -31.11 2.00 -32.41
N GLU A 101 -31.31 1.34 -31.26
CA GLU A 101 -30.23 0.62 -30.58
C GLU A 101 -29.94 -0.78 -31.18
N GLY A 102 -28.66 -1.08 -31.48
CA GLY A 102 -28.22 -2.45 -31.79
C GLY A 102 -28.59 -2.96 -33.20
N VAL A 103 -29.07 -2.06 -34.06
CA VAL A 103 -29.66 -2.37 -35.37
C VAL A 103 -28.61 -2.66 -36.47
N ASN A 104 -27.31 -2.52 -36.17
CA ASN A 104 -26.20 -2.66 -37.12
C ASN A 104 -26.21 -1.66 -38.30
N LEU A 105 -26.80 -0.48 -38.11
CA LEU A 105 -26.81 0.60 -39.10
C LEU A 105 -25.38 0.95 -39.53
N ARG A 106 -25.17 1.11 -40.84
CA ARG A 106 -23.86 1.50 -41.44
C ARG A 106 -23.79 2.99 -41.78
N ALA A 107 -24.94 3.64 -41.93
CA ALA A 107 -25.12 5.05 -42.20
C ALA A 107 -26.40 5.54 -41.51
N ILE A 108 -26.49 6.85 -41.27
CA ILE A 108 -27.73 7.47 -40.78
C ILE A 108 -28.72 7.52 -41.95
N PRO A 109 -30.00 7.11 -41.76
CA PRO A 109 -31.01 7.20 -42.81
C PRO A 109 -31.16 8.65 -43.28
N SER A 110 -30.74 8.95 -44.51
CA SER A 110 -30.89 10.27 -45.13
C SER A 110 -32.17 10.36 -45.94
N GLN A 111 -32.82 11.54 -45.95
CA GLN A 111 -34.12 11.84 -46.59
C GLN A 111 -34.31 11.38 -48.06
N ASN A 112 -33.25 11.08 -48.81
CA ASN A 112 -33.37 10.66 -50.21
C ASN A 112 -33.68 9.15 -50.39
N LYS A 113 -34.83 8.76 -49.85
CA LYS A 113 -35.80 7.74 -50.32
C LYS A 113 -36.80 7.47 -49.18
N GLN A 114 -37.89 8.24 -49.13
CA GLN A 114 -39.12 7.96 -48.35
C GLN A 114 -38.92 7.37 -46.93
N LEU A 115 -38.10 7.97 -46.05
CA LEU A 115 -37.90 7.34 -44.74
C LEU A 115 -37.70 8.23 -43.51
N LEU A 116 -37.89 9.56 -43.59
CA LEU A 116 -38.02 10.46 -42.42
C LEU A 116 -38.47 11.83 -42.93
N ASP A 117 -39.72 11.94 -43.39
CA ASP A 117 -40.33 13.23 -43.72
C ASP A 117 -41.02 13.78 -42.48
N LEU A 118 -40.30 14.57 -41.67
CA LEU A 118 -40.84 15.17 -40.43
C LEU A 118 -41.56 16.51 -40.66
N ASN A 119 -41.86 16.86 -41.91
CA ASN A 119 -42.52 18.13 -42.24
C ASN A 119 -44.04 18.03 -42.36
N SER A 120 -44.66 16.86 -42.15
CA SER A 120 -46.11 16.68 -42.41
C SER A 120 -47.03 16.89 -41.19
N ILE A 121 -46.52 17.36 -40.04
CA ILE A 121 -47.34 17.60 -38.84
C ILE A 121 -47.98 19.02 -38.83
N GLU A 122 -48.28 19.58 -40.01
CA GLU A 122 -48.98 20.88 -40.07
C GLU A 122 -50.51 20.76 -40.00
N TYR A 123 -51.08 19.55 -40.07
CA TYR A 123 -52.54 19.36 -40.08
C TYR A 123 -53.00 18.18 -39.21
N GLN A 124 -52.99 18.35 -37.89
CA GLN A 124 -54.12 18.08 -36.99
C GLN A 124 -53.67 18.17 -35.53
N LEU A 125 -54.36 19.02 -34.76
CA LEU A 125 -54.19 19.33 -33.33
C LEU A 125 -52.97 20.19 -32.94
N CYS A 126 -53.26 21.45 -32.66
CA CYS A 126 -52.43 22.39 -31.90
C CYS A 126 -51.89 21.80 -30.58
N ARG A 127 -50.59 21.43 -30.54
CA ARG A 127 -49.75 21.50 -29.32
C ARG A 127 -48.28 21.78 -29.69
N PRO A 128 -47.77 23.02 -29.53
CA PRO A 128 -46.49 23.47 -30.08
C PRO A 128 -45.27 23.17 -29.18
N SER A 129 -45.29 22.10 -28.37
CA SER A 129 -44.39 21.98 -27.21
C SER A 129 -43.83 20.60 -26.96
N HIS A 130 -43.57 19.80 -28.00
CA HIS A 130 -43.01 18.47 -27.76
C HIS A 130 -41.55 18.35 -28.22
N ASN A 131 -40.73 17.79 -27.34
CA ASN A 131 -39.28 17.66 -27.47
C ASN A 131 -38.93 16.37 -28.23
N TYR A 132 -38.35 16.50 -29.42
CA TYR A 132 -37.93 15.33 -30.21
C TYR A 132 -36.56 14.82 -29.74
N SER A 133 -36.45 13.49 -29.59
CA SER A 133 -35.21 12.82 -29.17
C SER A 133 -34.84 11.73 -30.18
N LEU A 134 -33.60 11.75 -30.67
CA LEU A 134 -33.08 10.78 -31.63
C LEU A 134 -31.92 10.00 -31.00
N ILE A 135 -32.12 8.69 -30.84
CA ILE A 135 -31.18 7.78 -30.20
C ILE A 135 -30.65 6.79 -31.24
N ILE A 136 -29.35 6.87 -31.55
CA ILE A 136 -28.67 5.97 -32.48
C ILE A 136 -27.44 5.40 -31.79
N ILE A 137 -27.65 4.36 -30.97
CA ILE A 137 -26.62 3.77 -30.10
C ILE A 137 -26.27 2.36 -30.59
N ASN A 138 -25.05 1.88 -30.34
CA ASN A 138 -24.63 0.49 -30.60
C ASN A 138 -24.78 0.07 -32.08
N ASN A 139 -24.32 0.93 -32.99
CA ASN A 139 -24.37 0.69 -34.43
C ASN A 139 -22.95 0.67 -35.05
N LYS A 140 -22.88 0.55 -36.38
CA LYS A 140 -21.62 0.42 -37.13
C LYS A 140 -21.37 1.62 -38.04
N ILE A 141 -21.95 2.79 -37.70
CA ILE A 141 -21.88 4.01 -38.51
C ILE A 141 -20.44 4.52 -38.52
N ARG A 142 -19.89 4.72 -39.72
CA ARG A 142 -18.50 5.20 -39.89
C ARG A 142 -18.39 6.68 -40.22
N ALA A 143 -19.38 7.22 -40.94
CA ALA A 143 -19.41 8.60 -41.37
C ALA A 143 -20.85 9.12 -41.30
N VAL A 144 -20.98 10.38 -40.87
CA VAL A 144 -22.24 11.12 -40.88
C VAL A 144 -22.26 11.97 -42.15
N SER A 145 -23.30 11.82 -42.97
CA SER A 145 -23.50 12.67 -44.15
C SER A 145 -23.80 14.11 -43.72
N GLU A 146 -23.39 15.09 -44.51
CA GLU A 146 -23.64 16.52 -44.25
C GLU A 146 -25.13 16.85 -44.17
N HIS A 147 -25.95 16.09 -44.92
CA HIS A 147 -27.41 16.25 -44.94
C HIS A 147 -28.13 15.24 -44.04
N ALA A 148 -27.42 14.55 -43.15
CA ALA A 148 -28.02 13.50 -42.31
C ALA A 148 -29.08 14.05 -41.34
N PHE A 149 -28.92 15.30 -40.88
CA PHE A 149 -29.82 15.94 -39.91
C PHE A 149 -30.53 17.17 -40.48
N LYS A 150 -30.53 17.34 -41.80
CA LYS A 150 -31.13 18.49 -42.47
C LYS A 150 -32.65 18.51 -42.23
N GLY A 151 -33.19 19.67 -41.89
CA GLY A 151 -34.63 19.85 -41.63
C GLY A 151 -35.12 19.43 -40.23
N LEU A 152 -34.24 18.94 -39.33
CA LEU A 152 -34.61 18.52 -37.98
C LEU A 152 -34.65 19.68 -36.97
N TYR A 153 -35.38 20.75 -37.30
CA TYR A 153 -35.36 22.02 -36.55
C TYR A 153 -35.87 21.91 -35.09
N ASN A 154 -36.70 20.90 -34.81
CA ASN A 154 -37.30 20.68 -33.49
C ASN A 154 -36.58 19.61 -32.64
N LEU A 155 -35.44 19.08 -33.11
CA LEU A 155 -34.68 18.08 -32.37
C LEU A 155 -34.05 18.70 -31.12
N THR A 156 -34.27 18.08 -29.96
CA THR A 156 -33.78 18.55 -28.65
C THR A 156 -32.65 17.69 -28.11
N LYS A 157 -32.68 16.37 -28.37
CA LYS A 157 -31.66 15.42 -27.91
C LYS A 157 -31.18 14.54 -29.05
N LEU A 158 -29.86 14.39 -29.17
CA LEU A 158 -29.22 13.55 -30.18
C LEU A 158 -28.13 12.69 -29.54
N TYR A 159 -28.30 11.37 -29.63
CA TYR A 159 -27.35 10.38 -29.14
C TYR A 159 -26.76 9.59 -30.32
N LEU A 160 -25.44 9.59 -30.45
CA LEU A 160 -24.69 8.87 -31.49
C LEU A 160 -23.65 7.90 -30.88
N SER A 161 -23.84 7.50 -29.62
CA SER A 161 -22.86 6.74 -28.84
C SER A 161 -22.59 5.33 -29.37
N HIS A 162 -21.41 4.79 -29.09
CA HIS A 162 -21.04 3.40 -29.45
C HIS A 162 -21.17 3.10 -30.95
N ASN A 163 -20.65 4.00 -31.78
CA ASN A 163 -20.56 3.84 -33.23
C ASN A 163 -19.08 3.76 -33.65
N LYS A 164 -18.81 3.93 -34.95
CA LYS A 164 -17.44 3.94 -35.51
C LYS A 164 -17.16 5.25 -36.24
N ILE A 165 -17.80 6.35 -35.83
CA ILE A 165 -17.74 7.64 -36.53
C ILE A 165 -16.30 8.15 -36.45
N THR A 166 -15.69 8.43 -37.61
CA THR A 166 -14.31 8.92 -37.68
C THR A 166 -14.22 10.43 -37.91
N LEU A 167 -15.21 11.01 -38.58
CA LEU A 167 -15.20 12.42 -38.98
C LEU A 167 -16.62 13.00 -38.94
N LEU A 168 -16.74 14.21 -38.39
CA LEU A 168 -17.92 15.05 -38.49
C LEU A 168 -17.61 16.24 -39.41
N LYS A 169 -18.34 16.34 -40.52
CA LYS A 169 -18.15 17.45 -41.47
C LYS A 169 -18.59 18.79 -40.85
N PRO A 170 -17.99 19.92 -41.28
CA PRO A 170 -18.51 21.25 -40.96
C PRO A 170 -20.00 21.37 -41.35
N GLY A 171 -20.82 22.05 -40.54
CA GLY A 171 -22.24 22.28 -40.84
C GLY A 171 -23.18 21.07 -40.68
N VAL A 172 -22.68 19.91 -40.23
CA VAL A 172 -23.52 18.69 -40.08
C VAL A 172 -24.72 18.87 -39.14
N PHE A 173 -24.67 19.86 -38.24
CA PHE A 173 -25.72 20.20 -37.28
C PHE A 173 -26.39 21.56 -37.56
N GLU A 174 -26.25 22.10 -38.78
CA GLU A 174 -26.64 23.48 -39.11
C GLU A 174 -28.11 23.81 -38.75
N ASP A 175 -29.05 22.93 -39.07
CA ASP A 175 -30.48 23.16 -38.84
C ASP A 175 -30.94 22.86 -37.39
N LEU A 176 -30.07 22.34 -36.53
CA LEU A 176 -30.41 21.83 -35.18
C LEU A 176 -30.47 22.94 -34.11
N HIS A 177 -31.20 24.02 -34.39
CA HIS A 177 -31.21 25.23 -33.56
C HIS A 177 -31.78 25.06 -32.14
N LYS A 178 -32.67 24.08 -31.95
CA LYS A 178 -33.28 23.73 -30.65
C LYS A 178 -32.58 22.58 -29.92
N LEU A 179 -31.47 22.06 -30.47
CA LEU A 179 -30.76 20.95 -29.85
C LEU A 179 -30.13 21.42 -28.55
N GLU A 180 -30.47 20.73 -27.47
CA GLU A 180 -29.94 20.99 -26.14
C GLU A 180 -28.85 19.98 -25.79
N TRP A 181 -29.01 18.71 -26.19
CA TRP A 181 -28.12 17.62 -25.80
C TRP A 181 -27.51 16.94 -27.02
N LEU A 182 -26.19 16.91 -27.08
CA LEU A 182 -25.43 16.22 -28.11
C LEU A 182 -24.41 15.28 -27.46
N ILE A 183 -24.67 13.98 -27.57
CA ILE A 183 -23.87 12.94 -26.93
C ILE A 183 -23.27 12.02 -28.00
N ILE A 184 -21.94 12.03 -28.11
CA ILE A 184 -21.18 11.29 -29.12
C ILE A 184 -20.02 10.55 -28.45
N GLU A 185 -20.38 9.56 -27.63
CA GLU A 185 -19.44 8.78 -26.83
C GLU A 185 -18.94 7.54 -27.57
N ASN A 186 -17.77 7.03 -27.20
CA ASN A 186 -17.23 5.74 -27.68
C ASN A 186 -17.26 5.64 -29.23
N ASN A 187 -16.66 6.63 -29.88
CA ASN A 187 -16.52 6.71 -31.33
C ASN A 187 -15.02 6.83 -31.70
N LYS A 188 -14.70 7.15 -32.96
CA LYS A 188 -13.31 7.25 -33.45
C LYS A 188 -13.00 8.63 -34.02
N ILE A 189 -13.66 9.67 -33.51
CA ILE A 189 -13.49 11.03 -34.02
C ILE A 189 -12.08 11.50 -33.71
N ASN A 190 -11.32 11.85 -34.75
CA ASN A 190 -9.93 12.25 -34.60
C ASN A 190 -9.72 13.77 -34.60
N GLN A 191 -10.64 14.52 -35.21
CA GLN A 191 -10.59 15.97 -35.37
C GLN A 191 -12.01 16.55 -35.34
N ILE A 192 -12.13 17.76 -34.78
CA ILE A 192 -13.33 18.60 -34.84
C ILE A 192 -12.96 19.96 -35.41
N SER A 193 -13.86 20.54 -36.20
CA SER A 193 -13.78 21.93 -36.64
C SER A 193 -14.75 22.77 -35.81
N PRO A 194 -14.47 24.05 -35.51
CA PRO A 194 -15.45 24.91 -34.84
C PRO A 194 -16.75 25.02 -35.65
N LEU A 195 -16.64 24.96 -36.99
CA LEU A 195 -17.77 24.99 -37.91
C LEU A 195 -18.61 23.70 -37.88
N THR A 196 -18.11 22.62 -37.27
CA THR A 196 -18.90 21.38 -37.06
C THR A 196 -20.13 21.67 -36.21
N PHE A 197 -20.03 22.58 -35.23
CA PHE A 197 -21.11 22.93 -34.30
C PHE A 197 -21.91 24.17 -34.74
N HIS A 198 -21.75 24.60 -35.99
CA HIS A 198 -22.53 25.71 -36.54
C HIS A 198 -24.04 25.40 -36.43
N GLY A 199 -24.84 26.35 -35.97
CA GLY A 199 -26.29 26.20 -35.82
C GLY A 199 -26.78 25.79 -34.43
N LEU A 200 -25.90 25.31 -33.54
CA LEU A 200 -26.23 24.78 -32.20
C LEU A 200 -26.46 25.86 -31.12
N ASN A 201 -27.37 26.80 -31.40
CA ASN A 201 -27.61 27.98 -30.57
C ASN A 201 -28.20 27.69 -29.18
N SER A 202 -28.87 26.54 -29.01
CA SER A 202 -29.52 26.14 -27.76
C SER A 202 -28.78 25.05 -27.00
N LEU A 203 -27.59 24.65 -27.45
CA LEU A 203 -26.87 23.52 -26.88
C LEU A 203 -26.42 23.80 -25.44
N ILE A 204 -26.79 22.91 -24.54
CA ILE A 204 -26.48 22.97 -23.10
C ILE A 204 -25.37 21.96 -22.78
N LEU A 205 -25.45 20.75 -23.37
CA LEU A 205 -24.60 19.61 -23.06
C LEU A 205 -23.95 19.05 -24.33
N LEU A 206 -22.61 19.01 -24.34
CA LEU A 206 -21.80 18.37 -25.36
C LEU A 206 -20.88 17.33 -24.73
N VAL A 207 -21.07 16.07 -25.10
CA VAL A 207 -20.23 14.95 -24.64
C VAL A 207 -19.52 14.29 -25.82
N LEU A 208 -18.20 14.28 -25.78
CA LEU A 208 -17.29 13.69 -26.78
C LEU A 208 -16.33 12.67 -26.13
N MET A 209 -16.79 12.01 -25.08
CA MET A 209 -16.02 11.03 -24.30
C MET A 209 -15.54 9.84 -25.16
N ASN A 210 -14.35 9.32 -24.85
CA ASN A 210 -13.74 8.14 -25.47
C ASN A 210 -13.74 8.20 -27.01
N ASN A 211 -13.23 9.30 -27.53
CA ASN A 211 -12.91 9.47 -28.95
C ASN A 211 -11.38 9.47 -29.17
N SER A 212 -10.94 9.84 -30.36
CA SER A 212 -9.52 9.87 -30.74
C SER A 212 -9.01 11.30 -30.99
N LEU A 213 -9.60 12.31 -30.33
CA LEU A 213 -9.26 13.71 -30.55
C LEU A 213 -7.83 14.00 -30.08
N ALA A 214 -6.94 14.33 -31.02
CA ALA A 214 -5.55 14.65 -30.71
C ALA A 214 -5.34 16.13 -30.34
N ARG A 215 -6.18 17.02 -30.87
CA ARG A 215 -6.10 18.48 -30.71
C ARG A 215 -7.50 19.09 -30.75
N LEU A 216 -7.69 20.16 -30.00
CA LEU A 216 -8.86 21.03 -30.11
C LEU A 216 -8.64 22.10 -31.19
N PRO A 217 -9.71 22.72 -31.71
CA PRO A 217 -9.60 23.73 -32.75
C PRO A 217 -8.78 24.97 -32.39
N ASP A 218 -8.24 25.60 -33.43
CA ASP A 218 -7.41 26.81 -33.34
C ASP A 218 -8.24 28.11 -33.23
N LYS A 219 -9.56 28.00 -33.34
CA LYS A 219 -10.52 29.08 -33.19
C LYS A 219 -11.41 28.84 -31.95
N PRO A 220 -12.13 29.85 -31.44
CA PRO A 220 -12.97 29.70 -30.26
C PRO A 220 -14.04 28.61 -30.45
N LEU A 221 -14.04 27.60 -29.58
CA LEU A 221 -14.90 26.42 -29.71
C LEU A 221 -16.38 26.76 -29.49
N CYS A 222 -16.68 27.59 -28.48
CA CYS A 222 -18.05 27.92 -28.10
C CYS A 222 -18.67 29.08 -28.89
N GLN A 223 -18.02 29.56 -29.97
CA GLN A 223 -18.55 30.67 -30.77
C GLN A 223 -19.95 30.40 -31.32
N TYR A 224 -20.24 29.15 -31.68
CA TYR A 224 -21.53 28.70 -32.21
C TYR A 224 -22.42 27.99 -31.18
N MET A 225 -21.99 27.95 -29.91
CA MET A 225 -22.70 27.29 -28.80
C MET A 225 -22.74 28.22 -27.58
N PRO A 226 -23.43 29.37 -27.66
CA PRO A 226 -23.37 30.41 -26.63
C PRO A 226 -24.06 30.05 -25.30
N ARG A 227 -24.84 28.95 -25.26
CA ARG A 227 -25.54 28.47 -24.05
C ARG A 227 -24.92 27.20 -23.47
N LEU A 228 -23.72 26.84 -23.91
CA LEU A 228 -23.06 25.63 -23.46
C LEU A 228 -22.70 25.74 -21.98
N HIS A 229 -23.17 24.77 -21.20
CA HIS A 229 -22.93 24.67 -19.76
C HIS A 229 -22.02 23.48 -19.42
N TRP A 230 -22.15 22.39 -20.17
CA TRP A 230 -21.39 21.15 -19.95
C TRP A 230 -20.57 20.76 -21.18
N LEU A 231 -19.28 20.53 -20.97
CA LEU A 231 -18.36 20.08 -22.01
C LEU A 231 -17.46 18.95 -21.50
N ASP A 232 -17.56 17.79 -22.14
CA ASP A 232 -16.84 16.60 -21.76
C ASP A 232 -15.98 16.05 -22.92
N PHE A 233 -14.68 15.96 -22.66
CA PHE A 233 -13.65 15.41 -23.54
C PHE A 233 -12.89 14.24 -22.88
N GLU A 234 -13.45 13.57 -21.87
CA GLU A 234 -12.79 12.45 -21.19
C GLU A 234 -12.29 11.39 -22.18
N GLY A 235 -11.11 10.81 -21.92
CA GLY A 235 -10.64 9.62 -22.64
C GLY A 235 -10.23 9.88 -24.10
N ASN A 236 -9.80 11.11 -24.39
CA ASN A 236 -9.27 11.50 -25.70
C ASN A 236 -7.72 11.55 -25.69
N HIS A 237 -7.13 12.07 -26.77
CA HIS A 237 -5.68 12.14 -26.97
C HIS A 237 -5.17 13.59 -26.98
N ILE A 238 -5.84 14.50 -26.28
CA ILE A 238 -5.56 15.94 -26.35
C ILE A 238 -4.21 16.22 -25.67
N HIS A 239 -3.29 16.86 -26.40
CA HIS A 239 -1.93 17.13 -25.92
C HIS A 239 -1.70 18.54 -25.37
N ASN A 240 -2.25 19.56 -26.03
CA ASN A 240 -2.02 20.97 -25.68
C ASN A 240 -3.34 21.74 -25.76
N LEU A 241 -3.55 22.66 -24.82
CA LEU A 241 -4.66 23.60 -24.82
C LEU A 241 -4.14 24.98 -25.25
N ARG A 242 -4.74 25.57 -26.29
CA ARG A 242 -4.37 26.92 -26.74
C ARG A 242 -5.20 27.94 -25.98
N ASN A 243 -4.66 29.15 -25.82
CA ASN A 243 -5.31 30.24 -25.08
C ASN A 243 -6.66 30.64 -25.67
N VAL A 244 -6.83 30.46 -26.98
CA VAL A 244 -8.02 30.89 -27.74
C VAL A 244 -9.16 29.86 -27.68
N THR A 245 -8.88 28.60 -27.29
CA THR A 245 -9.85 27.50 -27.39
C THR A 245 -11.14 27.79 -26.61
N PHE A 246 -11.02 28.32 -25.38
CA PHE A 246 -12.16 28.56 -24.48
C PHE A 246 -12.60 30.02 -24.35
N ILE A 247 -12.06 30.93 -25.18
CA ILE A 247 -12.28 32.39 -25.02
C ILE A 247 -13.76 32.80 -25.08
N SER A 248 -14.59 32.05 -25.83
CA SER A 248 -16.02 32.31 -26.00
C SER A 248 -16.92 31.47 -25.07
N CYS A 249 -16.36 30.65 -24.18
CA CYS A 249 -17.10 29.70 -23.34
C CYS A 249 -17.51 30.30 -21.98
N SER A 250 -18.06 31.52 -21.97
CA SER A 250 -18.34 32.27 -20.73
C SER A 250 -19.47 31.70 -19.85
N THR A 251 -20.33 30.84 -20.41
CA THR A 251 -21.46 30.20 -19.72
C THR A 251 -21.11 28.84 -19.13
N LEU A 252 -19.93 28.30 -19.45
CA LEU A 252 -19.54 26.95 -19.10
C LEU A 252 -19.43 26.80 -17.59
N THR A 253 -20.11 25.78 -17.05
CA THR A 253 -20.12 25.45 -15.62
C THR A 253 -19.29 24.22 -15.33
N VAL A 254 -19.18 23.28 -16.27
CA VAL A 254 -18.39 22.06 -16.06
C VAL A 254 -17.54 21.74 -17.29
N LEU A 255 -16.27 21.46 -17.02
CA LEU A 255 -15.28 21.06 -18.02
C LEU A 255 -14.56 19.80 -17.56
N VAL A 256 -14.80 18.71 -18.28
CA VAL A 256 -14.15 17.41 -18.04
C VAL A 256 -13.13 17.14 -19.14
N MET A 257 -11.86 17.03 -18.76
CA MET A 257 -10.75 16.68 -19.66
C MET A 257 -9.86 15.59 -19.06
N ARG A 258 -10.44 14.75 -18.20
CA ARG A 258 -9.77 13.59 -17.58
C ARG A 258 -9.27 12.59 -18.63
N ARG A 259 -8.22 11.84 -18.30
CA ARG A 259 -7.66 10.76 -19.16
C ARG A 259 -7.30 11.24 -20.57
N ASN A 260 -6.66 12.40 -20.65
CA ASN A 260 -6.07 12.93 -21.88
C ASN A 260 -4.53 12.86 -21.81
N LYS A 261 -3.84 13.57 -22.71
CA LYS A 261 -2.37 13.61 -22.76
C LYS A 261 -1.83 15.03 -22.58
N ILE A 262 -2.54 15.86 -21.81
CA ILE A 262 -2.22 17.27 -21.63
C ILE A 262 -0.92 17.40 -20.85
N SER A 263 0.11 18.00 -21.43
CA SER A 263 1.41 18.18 -20.77
C SER A 263 1.69 19.61 -20.32
N SER A 264 1.20 20.59 -21.07
CA SER A 264 1.41 22.01 -20.80
C SER A 264 0.09 22.78 -20.77
N LEU A 265 -0.02 23.68 -19.80
CA LEU A 265 -1.09 24.64 -19.66
C LEU A 265 -0.48 26.04 -19.72
N ASN A 266 -1.24 27.02 -20.19
CA ASN A 266 -0.83 28.41 -20.19
C ASN A 266 -1.62 29.17 -19.11
N GLU A 267 -1.06 30.27 -18.60
CA GLU A 267 -1.66 31.07 -17.52
C GLU A 267 -3.11 31.49 -17.82
N ASN A 268 -3.40 31.80 -19.09
CA ASN A 268 -4.71 32.29 -19.52
C ASN A 268 -5.65 31.20 -20.07
N SER A 269 -5.27 29.92 -20.01
CA SER A 269 -6.04 28.80 -20.60
C SER A 269 -7.50 28.74 -20.11
N PHE A 270 -7.77 29.17 -18.87
CA PHE A 270 -9.10 29.12 -18.25
C PHE A 270 -9.68 30.51 -17.89
N SER A 271 -9.01 31.59 -18.27
CA SER A 271 -9.37 32.97 -17.88
C SER A 271 -10.82 33.40 -18.22
N SER A 272 -11.38 32.85 -19.31
CA SER A 272 -12.73 33.18 -19.77
C SER A 272 -13.85 32.36 -19.10
N LEU A 273 -13.49 31.31 -18.33
CA LEU A 273 -14.44 30.37 -17.71
C LEU A 273 -14.88 30.85 -16.31
N GLN A 274 -15.38 32.09 -16.22
CA GLN A 274 -15.66 32.73 -14.92
C GLN A 274 -16.81 32.10 -14.13
N LYS A 275 -17.69 31.35 -14.80
CA LYS A 275 -18.82 30.61 -14.21
C LYS A 275 -18.52 29.13 -13.97
N LEU A 276 -17.28 28.71 -14.18
CA LEU A 276 -16.89 27.32 -14.00
C LEU A 276 -17.01 26.93 -12.53
N ASP A 277 -17.76 25.85 -12.31
CA ASP A 277 -18.02 25.24 -11.01
C ASP A 277 -17.15 23.99 -10.83
N GLU A 278 -16.97 23.19 -11.89
CA GLU A 278 -16.16 21.97 -11.87
C GLU A 278 -15.13 21.93 -12.99
N LEU A 279 -13.89 21.61 -12.62
CA LEU A 279 -12.78 21.38 -13.53
C LEU A 279 -12.08 20.06 -13.22
N ASP A 280 -12.20 19.10 -14.14
CA ASP A 280 -11.49 17.82 -14.06
C ASP A 280 -10.37 17.71 -15.09
N LEU A 281 -9.13 17.68 -14.59
CA LEU A 281 -7.89 17.49 -15.34
C LEU A 281 -7.15 16.21 -14.93
N ALA A 282 -7.83 15.28 -14.25
CA ALA A 282 -7.21 14.07 -13.72
C ALA A 282 -6.61 13.17 -14.81
N SER A 283 -5.61 12.37 -14.43
CA SER A 283 -4.97 11.38 -15.32
C SER A 283 -4.49 11.98 -16.64
N ASN A 284 -3.80 13.13 -16.56
CA ASN A 284 -3.12 13.77 -17.68
C ASN A 284 -1.58 13.66 -17.50
N LYS A 285 -0.80 14.45 -18.24
CA LYS A 285 0.66 14.48 -18.17
C LYS A 285 1.20 15.83 -17.70
N ILE A 286 0.44 16.55 -16.86
CA ILE A 286 0.79 17.90 -16.43
C ILE A 286 1.97 17.84 -15.45
N GLU A 287 3.11 18.41 -15.84
CA GLU A 287 4.33 18.41 -15.00
C GLU A 287 4.42 19.61 -14.06
N SER A 288 3.88 20.76 -14.48
CA SER A 288 3.88 21.99 -13.69
C SER A 288 2.63 22.82 -13.98
N LEU A 289 2.20 23.56 -12.96
CA LEU A 289 1.10 24.51 -13.06
C LEU A 289 1.68 25.92 -13.22
N PRO A 290 1.33 26.66 -14.28
CA PRO A 290 1.68 28.06 -14.41
C PRO A 290 1.15 28.91 -13.25
N PRO A 291 1.84 30.01 -12.91
CA PRO A 291 1.34 30.96 -11.92
C PRO A 291 -0.01 31.53 -12.39
N TYR A 292 -0.90 31.82 -11.44
CA TYR A 292 -2.20 32.46 -11.69
C TYR A 292 -3.17 31.71 -12.63
N LEU A 293 -2.90 30.45 -12.99
CA LEU A 293 -3.76 29.62 -13.86
C LEU A 293 -5.25 29.62 -13.46
N PHE A 294 -5.54 29.67 -12.16
CA PHE A 294 -6.89 29.58 -11.60
C PHE A 294 -7.43 30.93 -11.08
N LYS A 295 -6.75 32.05 -11.36
CA LYS A 295 -7.07 33.37 -10.78
C LYS A 295 -8.50 33.84 -11.07
N ASP A 296 -9.01 33.56 -12.26
CA ASP A 296 -10.32 34.05 -12.71
C ASP A 296 -11.48 33.07 -12.38
N LEU A 297 -11.18 31.87 -11.88
CA LEU A 297 -12.14 30.80 -11.58
C LEU A 297 -12.77 30.98 -10.18
N LYS A 298 -13.42 32.12 -9.95
CA LYS A 298 -13.94 32.50 -8.62
C LYS A 298 -15.12 31.66 -8.15
N GLU A 299 -15.87 31.07 -9.08
CA GLU A 299 -17.04 30.23 -8.80
C GLU A 299 -16.71 28.75 -8.66
N LEU A 300 -15.44 28.36 -8.83
CA LEU A 300 -15.04 26.96 -8.84
C LEU A 300 -15.28 26.31 -7.46
N SER A 301 -16.07 25.25 -7.45
CA SER A 301 -16.37 24.44 -6.27
C SER A 301 -15.62 23.12 -6.26
N GLN A 302 -15.25 22.57 -7.42
CA GLN A 302 -14.50 21.33 -7.52
C GLN A 302 -13.32 21.43 -8.49
N LEU A 303 -12.16 20.99 -8.03
CA LEU A 303 -10.93 20.91 -8.83
C LEU A 303 -10.30 19.54 -8.67
N ASN A 304 -10.17 18.81 -9.78
CA ASN A 304 -9.49 17.53 -9.81
C ASN A 304 -8.21 17.60 -10.64
N LEU A 305 -7.06 17.41 -9.99
CA LEU A 305 -5.73 17.38 -10.61
C LEU A 305 -5.07 16.00 -10.46
N SER A 306 -5.79 15.01 -9.91
CA SER A 306 -5.23 13.72 -9.54
C SER A 306 -4.49 12.99 -10.66
N TYR A 307 -3.54 12.14 -10.30
CA TYR A 307 -2.76 11.32 -11.23
C TYR A 307 -2.08 12.13 -12.35
N ASN A 308 -1.54 13.30 -12.02
CA ASN A 308 -0.65 14.06 -12.89
C ASN A 308 0.77 14.08 -12.28
N PRO A 309 1.83 14.06 -13.11
CA PRO A 309 3.23 14.07 -12.66
C PRO A 309 3.69 15.47 -12.16
N ILE A 310 2.87 16.16 -11.36
CA ILE A 310 3.16 17.48 -10.83
C ILE A 310 4.20 17.37 -9.72
N GLN A 311 5.35 18.04 -9.88
CA GLN A 311 6.45 17.95 -8.90
C GLN A 311 6.39 19.05 -7.82
N LYS A 312 5.94 20.25 -8.21
CA LYS A 312 5.92 21.44 -7.35
C LYS A 312 4.63 22.23 -7.57
N ILE A 313 4.03 22.66 -6.47
CA ILE A 313 2.87 23.55 -6.47
C ILE A 313 3.27 24.88 -5.83
N GLN A 314 2.96 26.00 -6.50
CA GLN A 314 3.26 27.32 -5.95
C GLN A 314 2.42 27.59 -4.69
N VAL A 315 2.99 28.33 -3.74
CA VAL A 315 2.35 28.57 -2.43
C VAL A 315 1.01 29.30 -2.53
N ASN A 316 0.86 30.15 -3.55
CA ASN A 316 -0.32 30.97 -3.83
C ASN A 316 -1.20 30.41 -4.97
N GLN A 317 -0.97 29.17 -5.42
CA GLN A 317 -1.65 28.61 -6.59
C GLN A 317 -3.19 28.60 -6.43
N PHE A 318 -3.67 28.40 -5.20
CA PHE A 318 -5.10 28.24 -4.89
C PHE A 318 -5.72 29.47 -4.20
N ASP A 319 -4.98 30.57 -4.02
CA ASP A 319 -5.40 31.73 -3.21
C ASP A 319 -6.72 32.37 -3.69
N TYR A 320 -7.04 32.26 -4.98
CA TYR A 320 -8.23 32.87 -5.59
C TYR A 320 -9.48 31.98 -5.58
N LEU A 321 -9.34 30.71 -5.21
CA LEU A 321 -10.40 29.70 -5.25
C LEU A 321 -11.25 29.71 -3.96
N LEU A 322 -11.90 30.85 -3.69
CA LEU A 322 -12.59 31.09 -2.41
C LEU A 322 -13.84 30.21 -2.19
N LYS A 323 -14.47 29.73 -3.26
CA LYS A 323 -15.67 28.87 -3.23
C LYS A 323 -15.37 27.37 -3.34
N LEU A 324 -14.10 26.99 -3.39
CA LEU A 324 -13.69 25.60 -3.56
C LEU A 324 -14.13 24.75 -2.37
N LYS A 325 -14.85 23.67 -2.66
CA LYS A 325 -15.39 22.69 -1.71
C LYS A 325 -14.67 21.36 -1.79
N SER A 326 -14.22 20.95 -2.97
CA SER A 326 -13.48 19.72 -3.19
C SER A 326 -12.20 19.95 -4.00
N LEU A 327 -11.09 19.40 -3.52
CA LEU A 327 -9.78 19.43 -4.17
C LEU A 327 -9.18 18.03 -4.18
N SER A 328 -9.00 17.46 -5.37
CA SER A 328 -8.32 16.18 -5.51
C SER A 328 -6.88 16.35 -6.03
N LEU A 329 -5.93 15.93 -5.21
CA LEU A 329 -4.49 15.84 -5.47
C LEU A 329 -3.99 14.39 -5.29
N GLU A 330 -4.89 13.43 -5.46
CA GLU A 330 -4.59 12.00 -5.35
C GLU A 330 -3.54 11.59 -6.39
N GLY A 331 -2.63 10.68 -6.02
CA GLY A 331 -1.56 10.23 -6.91
C GLY A 331 -0.46 11.27 -7.21
N ILE A 332 -0.51 12.47 -6.60
CA ILE A 332 0.50 13.52 -6.77
C ILE A 332 1.44 13.56 -5.56
N GLU A 333 2.74 13.63 -5.81
CA GLU A 333 3.76 13.75 -4.76
C GLU A 333 4.25 15.20 -4.64
N ILE A 334 3.75 15.90 -3.62
CA ILE A 334 4.03 17.32 -3.41
C ILE A 334 5.25 17.47 -2.49
N THR A 335 6.43 17.59 -3.07
CA THR A 335 7.70 17.73 -2.31
C THR A 335 7.76 18.99 -1.45
N ASN A 336 7.07 20.07 -1.87
CA ASN A 336 7.14 21.38 -1.24
C ASN A 336 5.88 21.75 -0.45
N ILE A 337 5.12 20.78 0.06
CA ILE A 337 3.83 21.01 0.71
C ILE A 337 3.94 21.92 1.94
N GLN A 338 3.03 22.89 2.06
CA GLN A 338 3.01 23.86 3.16
C GLN A 338 1.58 24.20 3.60
N ARG A 339 1.39 24.50 4.88
CA ARG A 339 0.07 24.89 5.44
C ARG A 339 -0.52 26.13 4.77
N ARG A 340 0.33 27.06 4.31
CA ARG A 340 -0.09 28.29 3.64
C ARG A 340 -0.79 28.03 2.31
N MET A 341 -0.51 26.91 1.64
CA MET A 341 -1.14 26.56 0.35
C MET A 341 -2.65 26.36 0.47
N PHE A 342 -3.10 25.77 1.59
CA PHE A 342 -4.50 25.41 1.78
C PHE A 342 -5.24 26.40 2.70
N LYS A 343 -4.54 27.18 3.54
CA LYS A 343 -5.14 28.14 4.47
C LYS A 343 -6.18 29.12 3.86
N PRO A 344 -6.04 29.62 2.62
CA PRO A 344 -7.05 30.49 2.00
C PRO A 344 -8.37 29.80 1.66
N LEU A 345 -8.37 28.47 1.53
CA LEU A 345 -9.51 27.67 1.07
C LEU A 345 -10.51 27.43 2.21
N ARG A 346 -11.15 28.49 2.69
CA ARG A 346 -12.02 28.45 3.88
C ARG A 346 -13.27 27.58 3.72
N ASN A 347 -13.74 27.39 2.49
CA ASN A 347 -14.94 26.61 2.19
C ASN A 347 -14.62 25.16 1.81
N LEU A 348 -13.36 24.75 1.91
CA LEU A 348 -12.92 23.42 1.49
C LEU A 348 -13.44 22.36 2.48
N SER A 349 -14.26 21.45 1.97
CA SER A 349 -14.86 20.35 2.72
C SER A 349 -14.13 19.04 2.54
N HIS A 350 -13.64 18.78 1.33
CA HIS A 350 -13.02 17.52 0.92
C HIS A 350 -11.66 17.80 0.29
N ILE A 351 -10.64 17.05 0.73
CA ILE A 351 -9.32 17.06 0.10
C ILE A 351 -8.77 15.65 0.00
N TYR A 352 -8.24 15.31 -1.17
CA TYR A 352 -7.66 14.00 -1.46
C TYR A 352 -6.17 14.14 -1.74
N PHE A 353 -5.35 13.36 -1.06
CA PHE A 353 -3.90 13.35 -1.20
C PHE A 353 -3.38 11.95 -1.55
N LYS A 354 -2.13 11.87 -2.05
CA LYS A 354 -1.43 10.59 -2.21
C LYS A 354 -1.04 9.97 -0.84
N LYS A 355 -0.51 10.78 0.08
CA LYS A 355 0.00 10.32 1.39
C LYS A 355 -0.89 10.82 2.52
N PHE A 356 -1.19 9.97 3.50
CA PHE A 356 -2.05 10.34 4.64
C PHE A 356 -1.46 11.49 5.48
N GLN A 357 -0.12 11.57 5.61
CA GLN A 357 0.57 12.63 6.34
C GLN A 357 0.31 14.05 5.82
N TYR A 358 -0.12 14.18 4.55
CA TYR A 358 -0.43 15.48 3.94
C TYR A 358 -1.67 16.13 4.55
N CYS A 359 -2.56 15.33 5.15
CA CYS A 359 -3.72 15.85 5.87
C CYS A 359 -3.33 16.77 7.04
N GLY A 360 -2.14 16.60 7.64
CA GLY A 360 -1.63 17.49 8.68
C GLY A 360 -1.38 18.95 8.22
N TYR A 361 -1.36 19.20 6.91
CA TYR A 361 -1.22 20.54 6.33
C TYR A 361 -2.56 21.26 6.09
N ALA A 362 -3.68 20.53 6.14
CA ALA A 362 -5.03 21.04 5.89
C ALA A 362 -5.99 20.73 7.06
N PRO A 363 -5.70 21.19 8.29
CA PRO A 363 -6.52 20.88 9.48
C PRO A 363 -7.89 21.56 9.50
N HIS A 364 -8.15 22.54 8.64
CA HIS A 364 -9.43 23.26 8.58
C HIS A 364 -10.45 22.57 7.65
N VAL A 365 -10.07 21.49 6.98
CA VAL A 365 -10.91 20.75 6.04
C VAL A 365 -11.66 19.66 6.80
N ARG A 366 -12.96 19.46 6.54
CA ARG A 366 -13.75 18.47 7.28
C ARG A 366 -13.34 17.03 6.99
N SER A 367 -13.16 16.69 5.71
CA SER A 367 -12.83 15.33 5.24
C SER A 367 -11.50 15.35 4.47
N CYS A 368 -10.52 14.60 4.95
CA CYS A 368 -9.22 14.45 4.29
C CYS A 368 -8.90 12.97 4.08
N LYS A 369 -8.60 12.58 2.84
CA LYS A 369 -8.29 11.19 2.47
C LYS A 369 -6.86 11.10 1.90
N PRO A 370 -6.13 9.98 2.12
CA PRO A 370 -6.53 8.76 2.83
C PRO A 370 -6.44 8.89 4.37
N ASN A 371 -7.25 8.10 5.08
CA ASN A 371 -7.30 8.12 6.55
C ASN A 371 -6.20 7.29 7.23
N THR A 372 -5.54 6.42 6.47
CA THR A 372 -4.56 5.44 6.96
C THR A 372 -3.65 5.02 5.80
N ASP A 373 -2.41 4.65 6.12
CA ASP A 373 -1.47 3.92 5.26
C ASP A 373 -1.58 2.39 5.47
N GLY A 374 -2.60 1.93 6.20
CA GLY A 374 -2.81 0.54 6.60
C GLY A 374 -2.04 0.11 7.86
N ILE A 375 -1.10 0.93 8.35
CA ILE A 375 -0.29 0.65 9.55
C ILE A 375 -0.67 1.64 10.66
N SER A 376 -0.66 2.91 10.30
CA SER A 376 -0.90 4.08 11.14
C SER A 376 -2.32 4.59 10.96
N SER A 377 -2.87 5.17 12.01
CA SER A 377 -4.07 6.01 11.93
C SER A 377 -3.72 7.47 12.18
N PHE A 378 -4.69 8.37 12.03
CA PHE A 378 -4.50 9.78 12.37
C PHE A 378 -3.99 10.00 13.80
N GLU A 379 -4.50 9.20 14.75
CA GLU A 379 -4.20 9.35 16.16
C GLU A 379 -2.95 8.56 16.59
N ASN A 380 -2.71 7.40 15.99
CA ASN A 380 -1.78 6.42 16.53
C ASN A 380 -0.84 5.89 15.45
N LEU A 381 0.43 5.65 15.82
CA LEU A 381 1.42 5.06 14.93
C LEU A 381 1.03 3.63 14.54
N LEU A 382 0.48 2.87 15.48
CA LEU A 382 -0.12 1.56 15.24
C LEU A 382 -1.64 1.67 15.40
N ALA A 383 -2.39 1.53 14.31
CA ALA A 383 -3.85 1.66 14.34
C ALA A 383 -4.52 0.58 15.22
N SER A 384 -4.00 -0.66 15.18
CA SER A 384 -4.61 -1.80 15.88
C SER A 384 -4.14 -1.94 17.33
N THR A 385 -5.09 -1.96 18.26
CA THR A 385 -4.82 -2.27 19.68
C THR A 385 -4.15 -3.63 19.86
N VAL A 386 -4.50 -4.61 19.01
CA VAL A 386 -3.91 -5.95 19.05
C VAL A 386 -2.42 -5.91 18.73
N GLN A 387 -2.04 -5.18 17.68
CA GLN A 387 -0.63 -5.01 17.30
C GLN A 387 0.17 -4.32 18.41
N ARG A 388 -0.40 -3.33 19.09
CA ARG A 388 0.26 -2.65 20.22
C ARG A 388 0.59 -3.61 21.37
N VAL A 389 -0.37 -4.47 21.74
CA VAL A 389 -0.13 -5.49 22.77
C VAL A 389 0.97 -6.45 22.33
N PHE A 390 0.92 -6.91 21.07
CA PHE A 390 1.94 -7.82 20.54
C PHE A 390 3.34 -7.20 20.51
N VAL A 391 3.49 -5.93 20.14
CA VAL A 391 4.79 -5.25 20.13
C VAL A 391 5.48 -5.37 21.49
N TRP A 392 4.77 -5.10 22.58
CA TRP A 392 5.32 -5.19 23.93
C TRP A 392 5.61 -6.64 24.34
N VAL A 393 4.69 -7.56 24.07
CA VAL A 393 4.86 -8.97 24.44
C VAL A 393 6.05 -9.58 23.69
N VAL A 394 6.10 -9.42 22.37
CA VAL A 394 7.16 -9.98 21.52
C VAL A 394 8.50 -9.31 21.82
N SER A 395 8.54 -7.99 21.99
CA SER A 395 9.77 -7.29 22.39
C SER A 395 10.32 -7.83 23.71
N ALA A 396 9.47 -7.97 24.74
CA ALA A 396 9.88 -8.50 26.04
C ALA A 396 10.39 -9.94 25.93
N VAL A 397 9.63 -10.83 25.28
CA VAL A 397 10.01 -12.24 25.12
C VAL A 397 11.32 -12.37 24.34
N THR A 398 11.49 -11.62 23.26
CA THR A 398 12.71 -11.64 22.44
C THR A 398 13.92 -11.11 23.21
N CYS A 399 13.80 -9.97 23.90
CA CYS A 399 14.90 -9.41 24.69
C CYS A 399 15.28 -10.33 25.86
N PHE A 400 14.33 -10.67 26.73
CA PHE A 400 14.60 -11.49 27.92
C PHE A 400 15.01 -12.91 27.54
N GLY A 401 14.35 -13.53 26.56
CA GLY A 401 14.64 -14.89 26.12
C GLY A 401 16.06 -15.02 25.56
N ASN A 402 16.48 -14.09 24.69
CA ASN A 402 17.83 -14.12 24.11
C ASN A 402 18.91 -13.76 25.14
N ILE A 403 18.68 -12.75 26.00
CA ILE A 403 19.62 -12.41 27.08
C ILE A 403 19.80 -13.59 28.04
N PHE A 404 18.70 -14.25 28.43
CA PHE A 404 18.74 -15.43 29.27
C PHE A 404 19.60 -16.55 28.66
N VAL A 405 19.45 -16.79 27.36
CA VAL A 405 20.27 -17.79 26.66
C VAL A 405 21.74 -17.38 26.62
N ILE A 406 22.05 -16.12 26.31
CA ILE A 406 23.43 -15.60 26.29
C ILE A 406 24.10 -15.77 27.67
N CYS A 407 23.38 -15.47 28.76
CA CYS A 407 23.91 -15.63 30.11
C CYS A 407 24.07 -17.09 30.52
N MET A 408 23.12 -17.97 30.19
CA MET A 408 23.11 -19.36 30.67
C MET A 408 24.02 -20.28 29.87
N ARG A 409 24.14 -20.09 28.56
CA ARG A 409 24.87 -21.01 27.66
C ARG A 409 26.34 -21.25 28.05
N PRO A 410 27.12 -20.23 28.47
CA PRO A 410 28.52 -20.42 28.89
C PRO A 410 28.71 -21.38 30.07
N TYR A 411 27.69 -21.53 30.93
CA TYR A 411 27.76 -22.36 32.13
C TYR A 411 27.43 -23.85 31.87
N ILE A 412 26.89 -24.19 30.69
CA ILE A 412 26.52 -25.57 30.35
C ILE A 412 27.79 -26.35 29.93
N ARG A 413 28.36 -27.10 30.87
CA ARG A 413 29.69 -27.76 30.81
C ARG A 413 29.87 -28.84 29.71
N SER A 414 28.84 -29.16 28.92
CA SER A 414 28.80 -30.33 28.05
C SER A 414 28.66 -30.07 26.53
N GLU A 415 28.61 -28.81 26.07
CA GLU A 415 28.47 -28.49 24.64
C GLU A 415 29.78 -28.02 23.97
N ASN A 416 29.90 -28.27 22.67
CA ASN A 416 31.01 -27.79 21.84
C ASN A 416 31.12 -26.26 21.95
N LYS A 417 32.22 -25.75 22.52
CA LYS A 417 32.44 -24.30 22.76
C LYS A 417 32.28 -23.46 21.49
N LEU A 418 32.70 -23.96 20.33
CA LEU A 418 32.56 -23.27 19.04
C LEU A 418 31.10 -23.08 18.64
N HIS A 419 30.31 -24.14 18.77
CA HIS A 419 28.90 -24.13 18.43
C HIS A 419 28.08 -23.25 19.39
N ALA A 420 28.43 -23.26 20.68
CA ALA A 420 27.84 -22.37 21.67
C ALA A 420 28.10 -20.89 21.33
N MET A 421 29.31 -20.54 20.88
CA MET A 421 29.61 -19.16 20.45
C MET A 421 28.75 -18.71 19.25
N SER A 422 28.58 -19.56 18.23
CA SER A 422 27.73 -19.22 17.07
C SER A 422 26.27 -19.00 17.47
N ILE A 423 25.74 -19.79 18.41
CA ILE A 423 24.38 -19.61 18.92
C ILE A 423 24.26 -18.35 19.77
N MET A 424 25.27 -18.02 20.57
CA MET A 424 25.27 -16.73 21.29
C MET A 424 25.30 -15.54 20.32
N SER A 425 26.05 -15.63 19.22
CA SER A 425 26.05 -14.60 18.18
C SER A 425 24.68 -14.45 17.53
N LEU A 426 23.93 -15.53 17.33
CA LEU A 426 22.57 -15.47 16.81
C LEU A 426 21.60 -14.80 17.80
N CYS A 427 21.70 -15.12 19.09
CA CYS A 427 20.94 -14.44 20.13
C CYS A 427 21.25 -12.93 20.22
N CYS A 428 22.50 -12.53 19.95
CA CYS A 428 22.85 -11.11 19.86
C CYS A 428 22.12 -10.42 18.70
N ALA A 429 22.06 -11.05 17.52
CA ALA A 429 21.34 -10.52 16.37
C ALA A 429 19.82 -10.43 16.64
N ASP A 430 19.22 -11.48 17.22
CA ASP A 430 17.80 -11.50 17.57
C ASP A 430 17.42 -10.47 18.66
N CYS A 431 18.32 -10.17 19.59
CA CYS A 431 18.11 -9.12 20.59
C CYS A 431 17.92 -7.74 19.94
N LEU A 432 18.60 -7.46 18.82
CA LEU A 432 18.45 -6.22 18.07
C LEU A 432 17.02 -6.04 17.53
N MET A 433 16.36 -7.13 17.09
CA MET A 433 14.94 -7.10 16.71
C MET A 433 14.04 -6.75 17.90
N GLY A 434 14.34 -7.28 19.08
CA GLY A 434 13.62 -6.95 20.31
C GLY A 434 13.74 -5.46 20.70
N ILE A 435 14.94 -4.88 20.54
CA ILE A 435 15.21 -3.45 20.75
C ILE A 435 14.45 -2.59 19.72
N TYR A 436 14.46 -3.00 18.44
CA TYR A 436 13.67 -2.34 17.40
C TYR A 436 12.19 -2.25 17.78
N LEU A 437 11.56 -3.37 18.14
CA LEU A 437 10.16 -3.39 18.56
C LEU A 437 9.90 -2.55 19.81
N PHE A 438 10.82 -2.56 20.77
CA PHE A 438 10.72 -1.72 21.97
C PHE A 438 10.65 -0.23 21.60
N VAL A 439 11.52 0.21 20.69
CA VAL A 439 11.56 1.61 20.25
C VAL A 439 10.27 1.98 19.52
N ILE A 440 9.75 1.13 18.62
CA ILE A 440 8.46 1.35 17.96
C ILE A 440 7.33 1.46 18.98
N GLY A 441 7.27 0.56 19.97
CA GLY A 441 6.27 0.62 21.05
C GLY A 441 6.38 1.89 21.90
N ALA A 442 7.60 2.36 22.18
CA ALA A 442 7.83 3.60 22.93
C ALA A 442 7.37 4.85 22.16
N PHE A 443 7.65 4.90 20.85
CA PHE A 443 7.21 6.03 20.01
C PHE A 443 5.71 6.00 19.69
N ASP A 444 5.08 4.82 19.62
CA ASP A 444 3.62 4.71 19.56
C ASP A 444 2.96 5.29 20.81
N VAL A 445 3.50 5.01 22.00
CA VAL A 445 3.03 5.64 23.26
C VAL A 445 3.27 7.15 23.27
N LYS A 446 4.43 7.60 22.76
CA LYS A 446 4.80 9.03 22.75
C LYS A 446 3.87 9.88 21.88
N TYR A 447 3.47 9.38 20.71
CA TYR A 447 2.67 10.12 19.75
C TYR A 447 1.18 9.79 19.79
N ARG A 448 0.74 9.08 20.82
CA ARG A 448 -0.63 8.63 20.96
C ARG A 448 -1.63 9.79 20.99
N GLY A 449 -2.66 9.71 20.15
CA GLY A 449 -3.70 10.72 20.01
C GLY A 449 -3.38 11.84 19.00
N GLU A 450 -2.12 12.07 18.66
CA GLU A 450 -1.70 13.17 17.76
C GLU A 450 -0.64 12.74 16.71
N TYR A 451 -0.60 11.45 16.31
CA TYR A 451 0.47 10.94 15.45
C TYR A 451 0.60 11.67 14.11
N ASN A 452 -0.50 11.98 13.41
CA ASN A 452 -0.44 12.60 12.08
C ASN A 452 0.32 13.94 12.05
N LYS A 453 0.27 14.71 13.14
CA LYS A 453 1.01 15.98 13.27
C LYS A 453 2.52 15.78 13.32
N HIS A 454 2.95 14.63 13.82
CA HIS A 454 4.35 14.25 13.97
C HIS A 454 4.83 13.22 12.94
N ALA A 455 3.94 12.65 12.13
CA ALA A 455 4.23 11.56 11.20
C ALA A 455 5.37 11.92 10.24
N GLN A 456 5.31 13.08 9.57
CA GLN A 456 6.38 13.52 8.67
C GLN A 456 7.72 13.68 9.40
N LEU A 457 7.71 14.34 10.56
CA LEU A 457 8.92 14.58 11.36
C LEU A 457 9.52 13.26 11.87
N TRP A 458 8.69 12.29 12.23
CA TRP A 458 9.12 10.97 12.66
C TRP A 458 9.76 10.20 11.51
N MET A 459 9.07 10.09 10.37
CA MET A 459 9.55 9.36 9.20
C MET A 459 10.82 9.97 8.59
N ASP A 460 10.96 11.29 8.59
CA ASP A 460 12.18 11.98 8.14
C ASP A 460 13.29 12.03 9.20
N SER A 461 13.04 11.58 10.42
CA SER A 461 14.02 11.63 11.50
C SER A 461 15.13 10.60 11.33
N ILE A 462 16.32 10.98 11.83
CA ILE A 462 17.44 10.04 11.94
C ILE A 462 17.12 8.87 12.88
N HIS A 463 16.19 9.06 13.83
CA HIS A 463 15.76 8.01 14.75
C HIS A 463 15.03 6.90 13.99
N CYS A 464 14.07 7.23 13.13
CA CYS A 464 13.37 6.25 12.30
C CYS A 464 14.34 5.50 11.38
N GLN A 465 15.27 6.23 10.75
CA GLN A 465 16.29 5.65 9.88
C GLN A 465 17.21 4.66 10.62
N LEU A 466 17.68 5.01 11.82
CA LEU A 466 18.51 4.12 12.63
C LEU A 466 17.73 2.89 13.13
N VAL A 467 16.49 3.08 13.57
CA VAL A 467 15.60 1.99 14.01
C VAL A 467 15.33 1.01 12.87
N GLY A 468 15.06 1.51 11.66
CA GLY A 468 14.92 0.69 10.46
C GLY A 468 16.19 -0.08 10.08
N SER A 469 17.35 0.59 10.14
CA SER A 469 18.64 -0.06 9.88
C SER A 469 18.95 -1.16 10.90
N LEU A 470 18.54 -0.99 12.17
CA LEU A 470 18.70 -2.00 13.22
C LEU A 470 17.86 -3.25 12.94
N ALA A 471 16.64 -3.07 12.44
CA ALA A 471 15.77 -4.18 12.06
C ALA A 471 16.39 -4.99 10.91
N ILE A 472 16.87 -4.34 9.84
CA ILE A 472 17.54 -5.03 8.73
C ILE A 472 18.83 -5.71 9.18
N LEU A 473 19.64 -5.05 10.01
CA LEU A 473 20.85 -5.65 10.57
C LEU A 473 20.52 -6.94 11.32
N SER A 474 19.47 -6.93 12.14
CA SER A 474 19.01 -8.10 12.88
C SER A 474 18.58 -9.24 11.95
N THR A 475 17.69 -8.97 10.99
CA THR A 475 17.15 -10.01 10.11
C THR A 475 18.21 -10.65 9.22
N GLU A 476 19.04 -9.82 8.58
CA GLU A 476 20.02 -10.30 7.60
C GLU A 476 21.17 -11.06 8.27
N VAL A 477 21.65 -10.56 9.42
CA VAL A 477 22.67 -11.29 10.20
C VAL A 477 22.11 -12.62 10.71
N SER A 478 20.86 -12.66 11.18
CA SER A 478 20.24 -13.91 11.64
C SER A 478 20.14 -14.96 10.52
N VAL A 479 19.73 -14.58 9.31
CA VAL A 479 19.65 -15.50 8.15
C VAL A 479 21.04 -16.02 7.74
N LEU A 480 22.06 -15.15 7.70
CA LEU A 480 23.43 -15.56 7.39
C LEU A 480 24.02 -16.48 8.48
N LEU A 481 23.75 -16.21 9.76
CA LEU A 481 24.18 -17.05 10.88
C LEU A 481 23.49 -18.42 10.87
N LEU A 482 22.18 -18.46 10.57
CA LEU A 482 21.46 -19.72 10.37
C LEU A 482 22.08 -20.52 9.23
N THR A 483 22.34 -19.89 8.08
CA THR A 483 23.00 -20.52 6.93
C THR A 483 24.35 -21.10 7.34
N TYR A 484 25.18 -20.34 8.05
CA TYR A 484 26.47 -20.82 8.56
C TYR A 484 26.32 -22.03 9.51
N LEU A 485 25.39 -21.97 10.46
CA LEU A 485 25.11 -23.08 11.39
C LEU A 485 24.69 -24.34 10.64
N THR A 486 23.88 -24.22 9.58
CA THR A 486 23.49 -25.38 8.76
C THR A 486 24.66 -25.98 8.00
N LEU A 487 25.52 -25.15 7.40
CA LEU A 487 26.72 -25.59 6.68
C LEU A 487 27.74 -26.23 7.61
N GLU A 488 27.92 -25.69 8.83
CA GLU A 488 28.78 -26.29 9.85
C GLU A 488 28.34 -27.71 10.17
N LYS A 489 27.03 -27.94 10.36
CA LYS A 489 26.47 -29.26 10.63
C LYS A 489 26.54 -30.18 9.42
N TYR A 490 26.28 -29.66 8.23
CA TYR A 490 26.39 -30.41 6.98
C TYR A 490 27.80 -31.00 6.82
N ILE A 491 28.85 -30.18 7.00
CA ILE A 491 30.24 -30.63 6.88
C ILE A 491 30.56 -31.71 7.92
N CYS A 492 30.10 -31.54 9.17
CA CYS A 492 30.38 -32.49 10.24
C CYS A 492 29.69 -33.85 10.06
N ILE A 493 28.48 -33.88 9.47
CA ILE A 493 27.68 -35.11 9.32
C ILE A 493 28.01 -35.84 8.02
N VAL A 494 28.13 -35.12 6.91
CA VAL A 494 28.35 -35.72 5.58
C VAL A 494 29.83 -36.09 5.36
N TYR A 495 30.77 -35.33 5.96
CA TYR A 495 32.21 -35.57 5.82
C TYR A 495 32.92 -35.80 7.17
N PRO A 496 32.60 -36.89 7.90
CA PRO A 496 33.11 -37.11 9.25
C PRO A 496 34.64 -37.33 9.33
N PHE A 497 35.27 -37.83 8.25
CA PHE A 497 36.70 -38.20 8.23
C PHE A 497 37.62 -37.21 7.52
N ARG A 498 37.08 -36.17 6.86
CA ARG A 498 37.91 -35.11 6.29
C ARG A 498 38.27 -34.13 7.41
N CYS A 499 39.55 -33.75 7.54
CA CYS A 499 40.04 -32.70 8.46
C CYS A 499 39.53 -31.28 8.11
N LEU A 500 38.27 -31.14 7.67
CA LEU A 500 37.63 -29.88 7.32
C LEU A 500 36.91 -29.22 8.48
N LYS A 501 36.96 -29.79 9.70
CA LYS A 501 36.34 -29.17 10.89
C LYS A 501 36.87 -27.75 11.09
N PRO A 502 36.00 -26.73 11.20
CA PRO A 502 36.45 -25.37 11.42
C PRO A 502 37.17 -25.24 12.76
N GLY A 503 38.42 -24.79 12.70
CA GLY A 503 39.17 -24.40 13.89
C GLY A 503 38.58 -23.11 14.49
N LYS A 504 38.91 -22.86 15.77
CA LYS A 504 38.40 -21.71 16.54
C LYS A 504 38.61 -20.36 15.84
N CYS A 505 39.81 -20.11 15.32
CA CYS A 505 40.12 -18.87 14.62
C CYS A 505 39.26 -18.70 13.36
N ARG A 506 39.07 -19.77 12.58
CA ARG A 506 38.24 -19.74 11.36
C ARG A 506 36.79 -19.44 11.66
N THR A 507 36.20 -20.05 12.70
CA THR A 507 34.84 -19.75 13.13
C THR A 507 34.69 -18.29 13.55
N ILE A 508 35.60 -17.77 14.37
CA ILE A 508 35.55 -16.37 14.82
C ILE A 508 35.67 -15.40 13.63
N SER A 509 36.61 -15.65 12.70
CA SER A 509 36.75 -14.82 11.50
C SER A 509 35.49 -14.83 10.64
N ILE A 510 34.83 -15.98 10.47
CA ILE A 510 33.56 -16.07 9.72
C ILE A 510 32.45 -15.29 10.42
N LEU A 511 32.32 -15.43 11.75
CA LEU A 511 31.31 -14.69 12.51
C LEU A 511 31.51 -13.16 12.40
N ILE A 512 32.76 -12.69 12.51
CA ILE A 512 33.09 -11.27 12.31
C ILE A 512 32.73 -10.82 10.90
N LEU A 513 33.06 -11.62 9.87
CA LEU A 513 32.73 -11.31 8.49
C LEU A 513 31.22 -11.19 8.27
N ILE A 514 30.42 -12.09 8.86
CA ILE A 514 28.94 -12.04 8.77
C ILE A 514 28.42 -10.73 9.38
N TRP A 515 28.93 -10.32 10.54
CA TRP A 515 28.57 -9.04 11.16
C TRP A 515 28.97 -7.83 10.32
N VAL A 516 30.16 -7.85 9.72
CA VAL A 516 30.62 -6.78 8.83
C VAL A 516 29.72 -6.67 7.60
N ILE A 517 29.39 -7.80 6.96
CA ILE A 517 28.48 -7.84 5.81
C ILE A 517 27.10 -7.30 6.22
N GLY A 518 26.55 -7.77 7.33
CA GLY A 518 25.26 -7.29 7.84
C GLY A 518 25.24 -5.79 8.12
N PHE A 519 26.31 -5.25 8.71
CA PHE A 519 26.45 -3.81 8.96
C PHE A 519 26.51 -3.02 7.66
N VAL A 520 27.29 -3.49 6.67
CA VAL A 520 27.36 -2.86 5.35
C VAL A 520 25.98 -2.85 4.69
N VAL A 521 25.29 -3.99 4.67
CA VAL A 521 23.94 -4.11 4.10
C VAL A 521 22.98 -3.14 4.78
N ALA A 522 22.90 -3.13 6.11
CA ALA A 522 21.96 -2.32 6.86
C ALA A 522 22.21 -0.80 6.75
N PHE A 523 23.47 -0.35 6.70
CA PHE A 523 23.81 1.07 6.73
C PHE A 523 24.08 1.69 5.36
N ILE A 524 24.28 0.90 4.29
CA ILE A 524 24.44 1.41 2.91
C ILE A 524 23.33 2.40 2.50
N PRO A 525 22.03 2.13 2.74
CA PRO A 525 20.96 3.05 2.32
C PRO A 525 21.03 4.44 2.96
N LEU A 526 21.79 4.61 4.05
CA LEU A 526 21.97 5.90 4.73
C LEU A 526 23.08 6.78 4.10
N SER A 527 23.98 6.19 3.31
CA SER A 527 25.18 6.87 2.79
C SER A 527 24.87 7.86 1.65
N HIS A 528 24.04 7.46 0.69
CA HIS A 528 23.71 8.26 -0.50
C HIS A 528 22.23 8.66 -0.54
N LYS A 529 21.92 9.82 0.02
CA LYS A 529 20.55 10.39 0.04
C LYS A 529 19.98 10.66 -1.36
N GLU A 530 20.81 10.92 -2.37
CA GLU A 530 20.33 11.12 -3.75
C GLU A 530 19.86 9.82 -4.41
N PHE A 531 20.53 8.70 -4.11
CA PHE A 531 20.22 7.41 -4.73
C PHE A 531 19.13 6.64 -3.99
N PHE A 532 19.18 6.63 -2.65
CA PHE A 532 18.26 5.86 -1.80
C PHE A 532 17.11 6.69 -1.22
N ARG A 533 17.17 8.03 -1.29
CA ARG A 533 16.23 8.95 -0.60
C ARG A 533 16.02 8.53 0.86
N ASN A 534 14.82 8.69 1.40
CA ASN A 534 14.48 8.27 2.76
C ASN A 534 14.02 6.81 2.79
N TYR A 535 14.90 5.88 2.40
CA TYR A 535 14.58 4.46 2.20
C TYR A 535 13.88 3.81 3.41
N TYR A 536 14.36 4.09 4.63
CA TYR A 536 13.76 3.55 5.85
C TYR A 536 12.52 4.34 6.30
N GLY A 537 12.41 5.62 5.95
CA GLY A 537 11.32 6.51 6.39
C GLY A 537 10.13 6.56 5.44
N THR A 538 9.86 5.50 4.68
CA THR A 538 8.69 5.46 3.80
C THR A 538 7.38 5.23 4.57
N ASN A 539 7.47 4.56 5.74
CA ASN A 539 6.31 4.13 6.53
C ASN A 539 6.55 4.41 8.03
N GLY A 540 5.47 4.46 8.82
CA GLY A 540 5.55 4.76 10.27
C GLY A 540 6.35 3.78 11.14
N VAL A 541 6.51 2.53 10.70
CA VAL A 541 7.31 1.49 11.39
C VAL A 541 8.77 1.44 10.96
N CYS A 542 9.18 2.31 10.03
CA CYS A 542 10.56 2.44 9.58
C CYS A 542 11.15 1.18 8.89
N PHE A 543 10.31 0.30 8.33
CA PHE A 543 10.72 -0.94 7.68
C PHE A 543 10.27 -1.00 6.21
N PRO A 544 11.20 -1.06 5.24
CA PRO A 544 10.90 -0.92 3.82
C PRO A 544 10.52 -2.26 3.15
N LEU A 545 9.39 -2.86 3.56
CA LEU A 545 8.90 -4.12 2.99
C LEU A 545 8.22 -3.91 1.63
N HIS A 546 7.34 -2.90 1.58
CA HIS A 546 6.55 -2.54 0.41
C HIS A 546 6.88 -1.11 0.04
N SER A 547 7.73 -0.94 -0.98
CA SER A 547 7.95 0.37 -1.58
C SER A 547 6.80 0.59 -2.55
N GLU A 548 5.72 1.24 -2.09
CA GLU A 548 4.72 1.78 -3.01
C GLU A 548 5.46 2.60 -4.08
N GLN A 549 5.07 2.38 -5.33
CA GLN A 549 5.78 2.84 -6.52
C GLN A 549 6.24 4.31 -6.48
N ALA A 550 7.45 4.50 -7.05
CA ALA A 550 7.95 5.70 -7.74
C ALA A 550 8.87 6.71 -7.03
N GLU A 551 9.74 6.32 -6.08
CA GLU A 551 10.69 7.30 -5.51
C GLU A 551 12.19 7.07 -5.78
N SER A 552 12.67 5.84 -6.05
CA SER A 552 14.00 5.66 -6.64
C SER A 552 14.18 4.27 -7.26
N ALA A 553 14.74 4.22 -8.48
CA ALA A 553 15.17 2.95 -9.08
C ALA A 553 16.19 2.22 -8.18
N GLY A 554 16.99 2.97 -7.42
CA GLY A 554 18.01 2.45 -6.51
C GLY A 554 17.45 1.66 -5.32
N GLY A 555 16.47 2.22 -4.59
CA GLY A 555 15.86 1.55 -3.43
C GLY A 555 15.12 0.27 -3.80
N GLN A 556 14.46 0.25 -4.97
CA GLN A 556 13.79 -0.94 -5.48
C GLN A 556 14.78 -2.05 -5.83
N ILE A 557 15.86 -1.73 -6.56
CA ILE A 557 16.91 -2.69 -6.91
C ILE A 557 17.54 -3.27 -5.64
N TYR A 558 17.89 -2.43 -4.67
CA TYR A 558 18.46 -2.87 -3.40
C TYR A 558 17.53 -3.81 -2.63
N SER A 559 16.25 -3.45 -2.50
CA SER A 559 15.25 -4.28 -1.82
C SER A 559 15.09 -5.65 -2.50
N ILE A 560 15.13 -5.71 -3.84
CA ILE A 560 15.10 -6.98 -4.58
C ILE A 560 16.35 -7.82 -4.30
N ILE A 561 17.53 -7.22 -4.36
CA ILE A 561 18.80 -7.93 -4.15
C ILE A 561 18.86 -8.53 -2.75
N ILE A 562 18.47 -7.79 -1.72
CA ILE A 562 18.53 -8.26 -0.33
C ILE A 562 17.40 -9.26 -0.05
N PHE A 563 16.15 -8.83 -0.17
CA PHE A 563 15.01 -9.65 0.26
C PHE A 563 14.74 -10.84 -0.65
N LEU A 564 15.00 -10.74 -1.96
CA LEU A 564 14.78 -11.85 -2.90
C LEU A 564 16.09 -12.54 -3.28
N GLY A 565 17.19 -11.81 -3.49
CA GLY A 565 18.46 -12.41 -3.91
C GLY A 565 19.15 -13.18 -2.77
N VAL A 566 19.63 -12.45 -1.76
CA VAL A 566 20.44 -13.01 -0.66
C VAL A 566 19.64 -14.02 0.15
N ASN A 567 18.42 -13.67 0.56
CA ASN A 567 17.60 -14.53 1.41
C ASN A 567 17.12 -15.81 0.68
N LEU A 568 16.79 -15.74 -0.62
CA LEU A 568 16.47 -16.95 -1.40
C LEU A 568 17.69 -17.84 -1.58
N ALA A 569 18.86 -17.27 -1.86
CA ALA A 569 20.10 -18.04 -1.98
C ALA A 569 20.46 -18.75 -0.67
N ALA A 570 20.36 -18.06 0.46
CA ALA A 570 20.52 -18.63 1.79
C ALA A 570 19.54 -19.81 2.01
N PHE A 571 18.26 -19.62 1.68
CA PHE A 571 17.25 -20.67 1.83
C PHE A 571 17.53 -21.89 0.96
N ILE A 572 17.93 -21.71 -0.31
CA ILE A 572 18.30 -22.81 -1.21
C ILE A 572 19.49 -23.60 -0.64
N ILE A 573 20.53 -22.91 -0.15
CA ILE A 573 21.70 -23.55 0.47
C ILE A 573 21.27 -24.37 1.68
N ILE A 574 20.40 -23.83 2.52
CA ILE A 574 19.91 -24.50 3.72
C ILE A 574 19.11 -25.76 3.36
N VAL A 575 18.14 -25.66 2.45
CA VAL A 575 17.31 -26.79 2.00
C VAL A 575 18.17 -27.89 1.39
N PHE A 576 19.12 -27.53 0.51
CA PHE A 576 20.05 -28.48 -0.09
C PHE A 576 20.94 -29.17 0.96
N SER A 577 21.44 -28.41 1.93
CA SER A 577 22.30 -28.92 3.00
C SER A 577 21.57 -29.92 3.89
N TYR A 578 20.32 -29.64 4.26
CA TYR A 578 19.51 -30.60 5.03
C TYR A 578 19.08 -31.81 4.22
N GLY A 579 18.67 -31.64 2.97
CA GLY A 579 18.33 -32.76 2.09
C GLY A 579 19.49 -33.75 1.99
N SER A 580 20.70 -33.22 1.77
CA SER A 580 21.93 -34.02 1.72
C SER A 580 22.30 -34.65 3.08
N MET A 581 22.10 -33.93 4.19
CA MET A 581 22.35 -34.42 5.54
C MET A 581 21.43 -35.61 5.89
N PHE A 582 20.12 -35.49 5.62
CA PHE A 582 19.17 -36.58 5.85
C PHE A 582 19.44 -37.78 4.93
N TYR A 583 19.79 -37.54 3.67
CA TYR A 583 20.17 -38.59 2.74
C TYR A 583 21.41 -39.36 3.21
N SER A 584 22.47 -38.66 3.59
CA SER A 584 23.71 -39.26 4.10
C SER A 584 23.47 -40.10 5.36
N VAL A 585 22.59 -39.61 6.26
CA VAL A 585 22.21 -40.36 7.47
C VAL A 585 21.41 -41.63 7.13
N HIS A 586 20.48 -41.56 6.17
CA HIS A 586 19.75 -42.74 5.71
C HIS A 586 20.71 -43.80 5.14
N GLN A 587 21.68 -43.38 4.33
CA GLN A 587 22.67 -44.27 3.73
C GLN A 587 23.60 -44.91 4.78
N THR A 588 24.08 -44.11 5.74
CA THR A 588 25.00 -44.58 6.81
C THR A 588 24.30 -45.42 7.89
N ALA A 589 22.99 -45.24 8.11
CA ALA A 589 22.20 -46.09 9.00
C ALA A 589 22.09 -47.55 8.52
N ILE A 590 22.23 -47.79 7.20
CA ILE A 590 22.16 -49.12 6.58
C ILE A 590 23.52 -49.86 6.68
N THR A 591 24.64 -49.15 6.81
CA THR A 591 25.99 -49.71 6.58
C THR A 591 26.87 -49.90 7.83
N ALA A 592 26.58 -49.30 9.00
CA ALA A 592 27.43 -49.48 10.19
C ALA A 592 26.69 -49.43 11.54
N ALA A 593 26.84 -50.48 12.36
CA ALA A 593 26.17 -50.62 13.66
C ALA A 593 26.88 -49.90 14.83
N GLU A 594 28.19 -49.66 14.73
CA GLU A 594 29.02 -49.14 15.82
C GLU A 594 29.14 -47.59 15.79
N ILE A 595 29.14 -46.99 14.60
CA ILE A 595 29.08 -45.53 14.37
C ILE A 595 27.67 -44.97 14.72
N ARG A 596 26.69 -45.85 14.87
CA ARG A 596 25.27 -45.57 15.13
C ARG A 596 25.04 -44.67 16.36
N ASN A 597 25.82 -44.83 17.43
CA ASN A 597 25.61 -44.04 18.66
C ASN A 597 26.06 -42.57 18.52
N HIS A 598 27.21 -42.32 17.90
CA HIS A 598 27.68 -40.95 17.63
C HIS A 598 26.76 -40.26 16.61
N ILE A 599 26.37 -40.96 15.54
CA ILE A 599 25.41 -40.45 14.54
C ILE A 599 24.05 -40.17 15.19
N LYS A 600 23.55 -41.01 16.10
CA LYS A 600 22.24 -40.80 16.77
C LYS A 600 22.22 -39.53 17.63
N LYS A 601 23.33 -39.19 18.29
CA LYS A 601 23.47 -37.93 19.06
C LYS A 601 23.47 -36.71 18.13
N GLU A 602 24.28 -36.72 17.07
CA GLU A 602 24.31 -35.65 16.07
C GLU A 602 22.98 -35.53 15.29
N MET A 603 22.28 -36.64 15.05
CA MET A 603 20.96 -36.68 14.40
C MET A 603 19.86 -36.06 15.25
N THR A 604 19.91 -36.27 16.57
CA THR A 604 18.96 -35.64 17.50
C THR A 604 19.14 -34.12 17.51
N LEU A 605 20.39 -33.65 17.38
CA LEU A 605 20.72 -32.24 17.23
C LEU A 605 20.27 -31.72 15.85
N ALA A 606 20.58 -32.42 14.76
CA ALA A 606 20.22 -32.05 13.40
C ALA A 606 18.70 -31.91 13.19
N LYS A 607 17.90 -32.85 13.70
CA LYS A 607 16.42 -32.77 13.67
C LYS A 607 15.88 -31.52 14.36
N ARG A 608 16.55 -31.05 15.41
CA ARG A 608 16.16 -29.85 16.12
C ARG A 608 16.50 -28.59 15.34
N PHE A 609 17.68 -28.54 14.72
CA PHE A 609 18.05 -27.46 13.79
C PHE A 609 17.17 -27.42 12.54
N PHE A 610 16.68 -28.57 12.08
CA PHE A 610 15.69 -28.62 11.01
C PHE A 610 14.41 -27.87 11.40
N PHE A 611 13.87 -28.07 12.61
CA PHE A 611 12.69 -27.33 13.06
C PHE A 611 12.94 -25.83 13.20
N ILE A 612 14.12 -25.43 13.65
CA ILE A 612 14.55 -24.02 13.72
C ILE A 612 14.53 -23.36 12.34
N VAL A 613 15.17 -24.02 11.38
CA VAL A 613 15.24 -23.51 10.01
C VAL A 613 13.86 -23.53 9.35
N PHE A 614 13.06 -24.54 9.65
CA PHE A 614 11.71 -24.62 9.15
C PHE A 614 10.83 -23.48 9.68
N THR A 615 10.94 -23.12 10.97
CA THR A 615 10.20 -21.97 11.52
C THR A 615 10.66 -20.65 10.93
N ASP A 616 11.96 -20.46 10.70
CA ASP A 616 12.48 -19.29 10.00
C ASP A 616 11.95 -19.21 8.56
N ALA A 617 12.01 -20.31 7.82
CA ALA A 617 11.50 -20.40 6.45
C ALA A 617 10.01 -20.04 6.35
N LEU A 618 9.19 -20.52 7.28
CA LEU A 618 7.77 -20.17 7.33
C LEU A 618 7.54 -18.68 7.55
N CYS A 619 8.42 -17.99 8.26
CA CYS A 619 8.33 -16.54 8.48
C CYS A 619 8.75 -15.73 7.23
N TRP A 620 9.64 -16.28 6.40
CA TRP A 620 10.08 -15.65 5.15
C TRP A 620 9.15 -15.84 3.96
N ILE A 621 8.34 -16.92 3.93
CA ILE A 621 7.38 -17.17 2.84
C ILE A 621 6.44 -15.97 2.60
N PRO A 622 5.76 -15.38 3.61
CA PRO A 622 4.92 -14.21 3.41
C PRO A 622 5.69 -13.01 2.82
N ILE A 623 6.95 -12.83 3.21
CA ILE A 623 7.80 -11.73 2.72
C ILE A 623 8.11 -11.92 1.24
N PHE A 624 8.48 -13.12 0.82
CA PHE A 624 8.70 -13.44 -0.59
C PHE A 624 7.43 -13.25 -1.43
N ILE A 625 6.27 -13.69 -0.92
CA ILE A 625 4.99 -13.51 -1.61
C ILE A 625 4.66 -12.03 -1.76
N LEU A 626 4.74 -11.24 -0.69
CA LEU A 626 4.49 -9.80 -0.75
C LEU A 626 5.43 -9.09 -1.71
N LYS A 627 6.71 -9.49 -1.74
CA LYS A 627 7.67 -8.91 -2.68
C LYS A 627 7.38 -9.28 -4.13
N LEU A 628 6.96 -10.52 -4.39
CA LEU A 628 6.55 -10.97 -5.71
C LEU A 628 5.29 -10.23 -6.19
N LEU A 629 4.28 -10.09 -5.33
CA LEU A 629 3.06 -9.33 -5.64
C LEU A 629 3.37 -7.86 -5.92
N SER A 630 4.30 -7.27 -5.15
CA SER A 630 4.78 -5.90 -5.38
C SER A 630 5.49 -5.75 -6.73
N LEU A 631 6.20 -6.77 -7.22
CA LEU A 631 6.81 -6.77 -8.58
C LEU A 631 5.78 -6.90 -9.70
N LEU A 632 4.63 -7.52 -9.42
CA LEU A 632 3.49 -7.63 -10.35
C LEU A 632 2.58 -6.39 -10.33
N GLU A 633 2.98 -5.33 -9.61
CA GLU A 633 2.22 -4.07 -9.46
C GLU A 633 0.81 -4.25 -8.91
N VAL A 634 0.59 -5.29 -8.09
CA VAL A 634 -0.68 -5.52 -7.41
C VAL A 634 -0.77 -4.62 -6.18
N GLU A 635 -1.90 -3.93 -5.99
CA GLU A 635 -2.16 -3.12 -4.80
C GLU A 635 -2.23 -4.02 -3.55
N ILE A 636 -1.31 -3.80 -2.60
CA ILE A 636 -1.22 -4.57 -1.36
C ILE A 636 -1.75 -3.70 -0.21
N PRO A 637 -2.78 -4.16 0.53
CA PRO A 637 -3.23 -3.44 1.71
C PRO A 637 -2.11 -3.29 2.75
N GLY A 638 -1.84 -2.06 3.20
CA GLY A 638 -0.83 -1.78 4.22
C GLY A 638 -1.06 -2.48 5.57
N THR A 639 -2.29 -2.97 5.81
CA THR A 639 -2.60 -3.81 6.99
C THR A 639 -1.83 -5.13 6.96
N ILE A 640 -1.68 -5.74 5.79
CA ILE A 640 -0.93 -7.01 5.64
C ILE A 640 0.55 -6.76 5.91
N THR A 641 1.12 -5.70 5.34
CA THR A 641 2.52 -5.34 5.54
C THR A 641 2.82 -5.05 7.01
N SER A 642 1.89 -4.38 7.71
CA SER A 642 1.94 -4.17 9.15
C SER A 642 2.05 -5.48 9.94
N TRP A 643 1.20 -6.46 9.65
CA TRP A 643 1.22 -7.75 10.34
C TRP A 643 2.50 -8.53 10.06
N VAL A 644 3.02 -8.48 8.84
CA VAL A 644 4.28 -9.15 8.53
C VAL A 644 5.44 -8.55 9.31
N VAL A 645 5.57 -7.22 9.34
CA VAL A 645 6.70 -6.54 10.02
C VAL A 645 6.61 -6.63 11.55
N ILE A 646 5.42 -6.48 12.12
CA ILE A 646 5.25 -6.42 13.58
C ILE A 646 5.14 -7.80 14.22
N PHE A 647 4.58 -8.78 13.50
CA PHE A 647 4.26 -10.09 14.06
C PHE A 647 5.06 -11.22 13.41
N ILE A 648 4.98 -11.41 12.09
CA ILE A 648 5.58 -12.59 11.43
C ILE A 648 7.10 -12.56 11.48
N LEU A 649 7.71 -11.42 11.17
CA LEU A 649 9.17 -11.29 11.14
C LEU A 649 9.79 -11.48 12.55
N PRO A 650 9.27 -10.84 13.63
CA PRO A 650 9.91 -10.94 14.94
C PRO A 650 9.59 -12.21 15.72
N ILE A 651 8.56 -12.98 15.34
CA ILE A 651 8.19 -14.21 16.07
C ILE A 651 9.31 -15.25 16.02
N ASN A 652 10.07 -15.31 14.93
CA ASN A 652 11.17 -16.25 14.81
C ASN A 652 12.27 -15.96 15.85
N SER A 653 12.63 -14.69 16.02
CA SER A 653 13.59 -14.23 17.04
C SER A 653 13.12 -14.50 18.48
N ALA A 654 11.80 -14.56 18.72
CA ALA A 654 11.22 -14.93 20.02
C ALA A 654 11.25 -16.45 20.27
N LEU A 655 11.03 -17.26 19.24
CA LEU A 655 11.00 -18.73 19.32
C LEU A 655 12.40 -19.35 19.36
N ASN A 656 13.39 -18.68 18.76
CA ASN A 656 14.77 -19.09 18.69
C ASN A 656 15.34 -19.58 20.05
N PRO A 657 15.30 -18.81 21.16
CA PRO A 657 15.72 -19.27 22.49
C PRO A 657 15.11 -20.60 22.97
N LEU A 658 13.82 -20.81 22.70
CA LEU A 658 13.10 -22.03 23.07
C LEU A 658 13.65 -23.24 22.29
N LEU A 659 13.87 -23.04 21.00
CA LEU A 659 14.36 -24.07 20.11
C LEU A 659 15.86 -24.35 20.30
N TYR A 660 16.69 -23.40 20.71
CA TYR A 660 18.14 -23.62 20.88
C TYR A 660 18.54 -24.17 22.25
N THR A 661 17.89 -23.72 23.32
CA THR A 661 18.42 -23.94 24.69
C THR A 661 17.40 -24.61 25.60
N LEU A 662 16.19 -24.06 25.69
CA LEU A 662 15.19 -24.47 26.70
C LEU A 662 14.67 -25.90 26.50
N THR A 663 14.70 -26.41 25.27
CA THR A 663 14.29 -27.79 24.95
C THR A 663 15.44 -28.81 25.04
N THR A 664 16.68 -28.41 25.40
CA THR A 664 17.82 -29.35 25.56
C THR A 664 17.66 -30.22 26.83
N ARG A 665 18.07 -31.51 26.74
CA ARG A 665 18.18 -32.40 27.90
C ARG A 665 19.11 -31.88 29.01
N PRO A 666 20.36 -31.45 28.72
CA PRO A 666 21.26 -30.91 29.75
C PRO A 666 20.68 -29.68 30.47
N PHE A 667 19.90 -28.83 29.79
CA PHE A 667 19.22 -27.72 30.45
C PHE A 667 18.09 -28.19 31.37
N LYS A 668 17.28 -29.17 30.94
CA LYS A 668 16.25 -29.77 31.79
C LYS A 668 16.86 -30.39 33.04
N GLU A 669 17.99 -31.08 32.90
CA GLU A 669 18.73 -31.68 34.01
C GLU A 669 19.29 -30.61 34.96
N MET A 670 19.84 -29.51 34.44
CA MET A 670 20.30 -28.37 35.23
C MET A 670 19.16 -27.71 36.02
N ILE A 671 17.99 -27.48 35.39
CA ILE A 671 16.80 -26.97 36.08
C ILE A 671 16.35 -27.94 37.17
N HIS A 672 16.33 -29.24 36.88
CA HIS A 672 15.96 -30.23 37.88
C HIS A 672 16.92 -30.24 39.07
N GLN A 673 18.23 -30.07 38.85
CA GLN A 673 19.22 -29.96 39.92
C GLN A 673 19.05 -28.67 40.75
N VAL A 674 18.84 -27.53 40.10
CA VAL A 674 18.58 -26.26 40.79
C VAL A 674 17.28 -26.32 41.59
N TRP A 675 16.22 -26.88 41.01
CA TRP A 675 14.94 -27.06 41.68
C TRP A 675 15.02 -28.05 42.84
N TYR A 676 15.80 -29.12 42.70
CA TYR A 676 16.09 -30.06 43.78
C TYR A 676 16.83 -29.38 44.93
N ASN A 677 17.89 -28.62 44.65
CA ASN A 677 18.65 -27.87 45.65
C ASN A 677 17.79 -26.81 46.36
N TYR A 678 16.97 -26.06 45.62
CA TYR A 678 16.02 -25.10 46.19
C TYR A 678 14.96 -25.78 47.08
N LYS A 679 14.44 -26.93 46.67
CA LYS A 679 13.49 -27.73 47.47
C LYS A 679 14.16 -28.29 48.73
N GLN A 680 15.45 -28.62 48.66
CA GLN A 680 16.24 -29.11 49.78
C GLN A 680 16.54 -27.98 50.80
N GLU A 681 16.92 -26.78 50.33
CA GLU A 681 17.07 -25.59 51.19
C GLU A 681 15.76 -25.19 51.87
N ARG A 682 14.63 -25.25 51.16
CA ARG A 682 13.30 -24.95 51.73
C ARG A 682 12.80 -26.03 52.70
N SER A 683 13.25 -27.27 52.55
CA SER A 683 13.00 -28.38 53.48
C SER A 683 13.81 -28.23 54.78
N ILE A 684 15.06 -27.77 54.68
CA ILE A 684 15.95 -27.52 55.83
C ILE A 684 15.49 -26.29 56.63
N GLY A 685 14.95 -25.26 55.96
CA GLY A 685 14.34 -24.09 56.60
C GLY A 685 13.02 -24.36 57.36
N SER A 686 12.40 -25.53 57.18
CA SER A 686 11.16 -25.91 57.88
C SER A 686 11.41 -26.70 59.19
N LYS A 687 12.65 -27.14 59.46
CA LYS A 687 12.98 -27.99 60.62
C LYS A 687 13.90 -27.36 61.68
N SER A 688 14.21 -26.05 61.60
CA SER A 688 15.03 -25.38 62.63
C SER A 688 14.44 -24.03 63.06
N SER A 689 13.47 -24.07 63.96
CA SER A 689 13.05 -22.90 64.74
C SER A 689 13.85 -22.81 66.04
N GLN A 690 15.12 -22.35 65.99
CA GLN A 690 15.75 -21.68 67.13
C GLN A 690 17.07 -20.94 66.78
N LYS A 691 17.00 -19.60 66.92
CA LYS A 691 18.03 -18.65 67.39
C LYS A 691 19.34 -18.37 66.61
N THR A 692 19.35 -17.15 66.06
CA THR A 692 20.37 -16.07 66.09
C THR A 692 21.65 -16.07 65.23
N TYR A 693 21.82 -14.91 64.59
CA TYR A 693 22.98 -14.27 63.93
C TYR A 693 23.68 -15.02 62.78
N GLY A 694 23.69 -14.35 61.61
CA GLY A 694 24.15 -14.91 60.34
C GLY A 694 25.66 -15.04 60.22
N PRO A 695 26.10 -15.73 59.15
CA PRO A 695 27.37 -15.37 58.52
C PRO A 695 27.34 -15.35 56.99
N SER A 696 27.94 -14.29 56.45
CA SER A 696 28.92 -14.28 55.36
C SER A 696 28.88 -15.36 54.27
N PHE A 697 28.70 -14.88 53.04
CA PHE A 697 29.31 -15.42 51.83
C PHE A 697 30.79 -15.76 52.09
N ILE A 698 31.12 -17.05 52.21
CA ILE A 698 32.49 -17.53 52.18
C ILE A 698 32.56 -18.67 51.16
N TRP A 699 33.21 -18.36 50.03
CA TRP A 699 33.78 -19.31 49.10
C TRP A 699 35.03 -19.92 49.76
N VAL A 700 34.98 -21.21 50.12
CA VAL A 700 36.13 -22.06 50.49
C VAL A 700 35.82 -23.44 49.92
N GLU A 701 36.36 -23.77 48.75
CA GLU A 701 37.59 -24.55 48.51
C GLU A 701 37.24 -25.97 48.06
N MET A 702 37.53 -26.26 46.78
CA MET A 702 37.75 -27.63 46.33
C MET A 702 38.75 -27.64 45.16
N TRP A 703 40.03 -27.51 45.50
CA TRP A 703 41.21 -27.76 44.65
C TRP A 703 42.34 -28.27 45.57
N PRO A 704 43.41 -28.97 45.12
CA PRO A 704 43.63 -29.75 43.90
C PRO A 704 44.24 -31.16 44.16
N MET A 705 44.36 -32.01 43.15
CA MET A 705 45.42 -33.03 43.07
C MET A 705 46.05 -32.94 41.68
N GLN A 706 47.36 -32.72 41.66
CA GLN A 706 48.23 -32.60 40.49
C GLN A 706 48.19 -33.87 39.64
N GLU A 707 48.15 -33.73 38.31
CA GLU A 707 48.75 -34.70 37.41
C GLU A 707 49.92 -34.04 36.68
N ILE A 708 51.10 -34.55 37.01
CA ILE A 708 52.40 -34.25 36.44
C ILE A 708 52.58 -35.15 35.20
N THR A 709 53.23 -34.60 34.17
CA THR A 709 53.66 -35.21 32.91
C THR A 709 54.32 -36.59 33.03
N PRO A 710 54.16 -37.51 32.05
CA PRO A 710 54.99 -38.70 31.98
C PRO A 710 56.26 -38.42 31.15
N GLU A 711 57.41 -38.39 31.82
CA GLU A 711 58.73 -38.53 31.21
C GLU A 711 59.16 -40.00 31.17
N LEU A 712 60.00 -40.25 30.17
CA LEU A 712 60.56 -41.50 29.69
C LEU A 712 61.63 -42.06 30.66
N THR A 713 61.55 -43.33 31.06
CA THR A 713 62.71 -44.01 31.69
C THR A 713 62.85 -45.48 31.29
N ASN A 714 64.05 -45.80 30.78
CA ASN A 714 64.61 -47.14 30.56
C ASN A 714 64.74 -47.95 31.86
N PRO A 715 64.73 -49.30 31.82
CA PRO A 715 64.98 -50.13 32.98
C PRO A 715 66.48 -50.40 33.17
N ALA A 716 66.96 -50.29 34.40
CA ALA A 716 68.27 -50.73 34.83
C ALA A 716 68.21 -52.11 35.51
N ILE A 717 69.17 -52.91 35.09
CA ILE A 717 69.71 -54.17 35.62
C ILE A 717 69.75 -54.22 37.15
N TYR A 718 69.28 -55.32 37.75
CA TYR A 718 70.02 -56.06 38.78
C TYR A 718 69.53 -57.51 38.88
N THR A 719 70.52 -58.38 38.98
CA THR A 719 70.56 -59.84 39.06
C THR A 719 69.91 -60.39 40.34
N ASP A 720 69.21 -61.54 40.26
CA ASP A 720 69.78 -62.78 40.80
C ASP A 720 69.02 -64.07 40.40
N SER A 721 69.85 -65.08 40.10
CA SER A 721 69.75 -66.54 40.30
C SER A 721 68.49 -67.36 39.91
N SER A 722 68.75 -68.34 39.00
CA SER A 722 68.37 -69.77 39.02
C SER A 722 66.87 -70.16 39.05
N GLU A 723 66.34 -71.13 38.32
CA GLU A 723 66.84 -72.27 37.55
C GLU A 723 65.60 -72.91 36.87
N THR A 724 65.76 -73.51 35.68
CA THR A 724 65.06 -74.73 35.16
C THR A 724 63.51 -74.79 35.22
N SER A 725 62.72 -75.24 34.25
CA SER A 725 62.91 -75.99 33.00
C SER A 725 61.51 -76.34 32.46
N VAL A 726 61.47 -76.76 31.19
CA VAL A 726 60.53 -77.76 30.62
C VAL A 726 59.11 -77.30 30.22
N SER A 727 58.94 -77.32 28.90
CA SER A 727 57.73 -77.54 28.11
C SER A 727 56.80 -78.64 28.63
N THR A 728 55.47 -78.53 28.44
CA THR A 728 54.67 -79.53 27.69
C THR A 728 53.17 -79.21 27.64
N HIS A 729 52.65 -79.26 26.41
CA HIS A 729 51.43 -79.91 25.94
C HIS A 729 50.15 -80.03 26.80
N SER A 730 49.04 -79.76 26.08
CA SER A 730 47.86 -80.65 25.89
C SER A 730 46.54 -80.00 26.32
N THR A 731 45.79 -79.38 25.40
CA THR A 731 44.63 -79.95 24.69
C THR A 731 43.73 -80.90 25.47
N ARG A 732 42.43 -80.54 25.49
CA ARG A 732 41.20 -81.35 25.36
C ARG A 732 40.18 -80.91 26.42
N LEU A 733 38.88 -80.76 26.17
CA LEU A 733 38.00 -80.87 25.00
C LEU A 733 36.60 -80.47 25.52
N ASN A 734 35.77 -79.88 24.65
CA ASN A 734 34.30 -80.07 24.57
C ASN A 734 33.38 -79.50 25.67
N SER A 735 32.13 -79.14 25.40
CA SER A 735 31.39 -78.73 24.19
C SER A 735 29.96 -78.38 24.64
N TYR A 736 29.22 -77.60 23.84
CA TYR A 736 27.76 -77.45 23.81
C TYR A 736 27.01 -77.11 25.11
N ARG A 737 26.52 -75.87 25.23
CA ARG A 737 25.13 -75.52 24.90
C ARG A 737 24.94 -74.00 24.83
#